data_AF-A0A8I2FQT9-F1
#
_entry.id   AF-A0A8I2FQT9-F1
#
_cell.length_a   1.000
_cell.length_b   1.000
_cell.length_c   1.000
_cell.angle_alpha   90.00
_cell.angle_beta   90.00
_cell.angle_gamma   90.00
#
_symmetry.space_group_name_H-M   'P 1'
#
loop_
_entity.id
_entity.type
_entity.pdbx_description
1 polymer ?
#
loop_
_entity_poly.entity_id
_entity_poly.type
_entity_poly.pdbx_seq_one_letter_code
_entity_poly.pdbx_strand_id
1 'polypeptide(L)'
;MSKKRKKKKKQHIDPYDVLEGRVNITSHELIRLIHRVNPTNESLDAKKESERYKIKARLQSLLIRNFYDGLLVEQPDPENPQMVSLKLQYFDDDACHALLPELDPDARSWAQRQIDEAASQGGADTGEPPAAGLHRQSSGSLAAFGNIHESDTAADKKEYSPNELINWGRQALEEYDYETCEDYFYRAFIMSRGSIEAALTILEFFVDHLAAYEKAIALMDSLSASAKKDEDVKVLLALAAVRLGNIDQALDYLGRALHPRASEVYLLGARHFVTRGNVDRAKELQGVLKSFELDELQPEIDRLENDIRKLCLKSLKPVEQEMVFAWQQGEQDKAVKLAQQLLVEWPQNKDARRICNEFAQQQRTDKLHSLLRRADEAHSKAEFIKEAGLLERAMALGNADDKLRERFKQVQQAAKLQQDEAEITETIKLWTAGRKKESLLRCVALSEKQRREVINRNQDEHFTWLSRIISAQSSLKPQKMVEAVLALGESKEILQKGGDPRPVVSGLQLHIKVLHSVPEAQDILHRAQEMSEALESEKAKELLKKAEDLAAVEDFQSARECIDQVKVDQLDEDNRKIFADINGKLKRLESIHTMKKRYISEADRGNHFSSRDIALKLAGILEPDTASHWRKKVAYHSSQINKEWCLVTGNIEGLHPCYSSYGLVWVADDANACLLPDGRHVLLVSAHDRWVFLRTFCIPEQKFKQGIMLRAPAAMSFPRIQLAGNEIWTAGLNGHVIVLTLDPPDILSWHDFSDFVKDDNILEDVCVFPKRGYLWLNTRNIEARGEEICEVINMEQRRVERQFKLKGHPTVINTGGDCRIIIQDYVSKSIQMFSEQGKTIGTFSLATEGLVDAAAMHPNGSDYVLLPFKAPDDSFFQEPTPGDQYEEENDDFLLTLEKVPDVEGTYRPFIIDDSHGEAMHSIHTALDDGVIFVYFGSDIRAESHYYLAAFTPGENGFEKLYQVEAPNKLILAADEFSQKAAAINIGRGGSQAVILGRDKPVFADNTGDPGFNLSLPSFDAFMTCNTPTGARNAAALAFMAQIKDCSPRAFDDLVLRMKRPGYNDPDKIAAFINALERLLYTDLAKEMKTWFQEKYPDHPLALIELATDALQEQKWQTVISLLEKVSFTPLDEGTACHICHLLGMGLFARGDIERALETWEAGAAYEGGRCDLDPYITYAKIALMAPKKRKKR
;
A
#
# COMPACT_ATOMS: atom_id res chain seq x y z
N MET A 1 24.10 9.53 7.87
CA MET A 1 23.75 10.83 7.26
C MET A 1 22.60 10.65 6.27
N SER A 2 21.37 10.95 6.70
CA SER A 2 20.15 10.80 5.88
C SER A 2 19.92 12.07 5.04
N LYS A 3 19.80 11.91 3.72
CA LYS A 3 19.51 12.99 2.77
C LYS A 3 18.06 13.45 2.97
N LYS A 4 17.87 14.67 3.48
CA LYS A 4 16.57 15.37 3.53
C LYS A 4 15.99 15.53 2.12
N ARG A 5 14.89 14.83 1.82
CA ARG A 5 14.03 15.09 0.65
C ARG A 5 13.35 16.46 0.82
N LYS A 6 13.48 17.33 -0.17
CA LYS A 6 12.79 18.64 -0.23
C LYS A 6 11.30 18.44 -0.53
N LYS A 7 10.41 18.91 0.35
CA LYS A 7 8.96 19.03 0.10
C LYS A 7 8.71 20.07 -1.02
N LYS A 8 8.04 19.66 -2.11
CA LYS A 8 7.51 20.57 -3.14
C LYS A 8 6.41 21.44 -2.50
N LYS A 9 6.49 22.77 -2.69
CA LYS A 9 5.42 23.72 -2.34
C LYS A 9 4.19 23.44 -3.23
N LYS A 10 3.00 23.26 -2.64
CA LYS A 10 1.73 23.24 -3.38
C LYS A 10 1.52 24.62 -4.03
N GLN A 11 1.41 24.66 -5.37
CA GLN A 11 1.07 25.87 -6.13
C GLN A 11 -0.40 26.23 -5.90
N HIS A 12 -0.68 27.52 -5.75
CA HIS A 12 -2.03 28.07 -5.69
C HIS A 12 -2.53 28.18 -7.15
N ILE A 13 -3.64 27.51 -7.47
CA ILE A 13 -4.21 27.45 -8.82
C ILE A 13 -5.11 28.67 -9.02
N ASP A 14 -4.81 29.46 -10.05
CA ASP A 14 -5.61 30.62 -10.46
C ASP A 14 -6.83 30.18 -11.29
N PRO A 15 -8.07 30.59 -10.95
CA PRO A 15 -9.27 30.24 -11.73
C PRO A 15 -9.22 30.70 -13.19
N TYR A 16 -8.49 31.77 -13.52
CA TYR A 16 -8.35 32.20 -14.92
C TYR A 16 -7.44 31.25 -15.72
N ASP A 17 -6.36 30.75 -15.10
CA ASP A 17 -5.47 29.79 -15.77
C ASP A 17 -6.18 28.46 -16.05
N VAL A 18 -7.14 28.07 -15.19
CA VAL A 18 -7.98 26.88 -15.41
C VAL A 18 -9.01 27.13 -16.53
N LEU A 19 -9.70 28.27 -16.51
CA LEU A 19 -10.68 28.63 -17.55
C LEU A 19 -10.05 28.82 -18.94
N GLU A 20 -8.76 29.17 -18.99
CA GLU A 20 -7.99 29.31 -20.24
C GLU A 20 -7.23 28.03 -20.63
N GLY A 21 -7.40 26.92 -19.90
CA GLY A 21 -6.78 25.63 -20.22
C GLY A 21 -5.25 25.59 -20.01
N ARG A 22 -4.68 26.54 -19.25
CA ARG A 22 -3.24 26.61 -18.96
C ARG A 22 -2.80 25.64 -17.85
N VAL A 23 -3.76 25.12 -17.08
CA VAL A 23 -3.55 24.19 -15.98
C VAL A 23 -4.55 23.04 -16.07
N ASN A 24 -4.07 21.80 -16.12
CA ASN A 24 -4.91 20.61 -15.99
C ASN A 24 -5.33 20.44 -14.54
N ILE A 25 -6.63 20.24 -14.31
CA ILE A 25 -7.25 20.16 -12.98
C ILE A 25 -8.14 18.91 -12.89
N THR A 26 -8.18 18.26 -11.74
CA THR A 26 -9.11 17.15 -11.46
C THR A 26 -10.50 17.66 -11.10
N SER A 27 -11.55 16.82 -11.19
CA SER A 27 -12.93 17.18 -10.80
C SER A 27 -13.01 17.74 -9.38
N HIS A 28 -12.32 17.11 -8.42
CA HIS A 28 -12.26 17.54 -7.02
C HIS A 28 -11.57 18.89 -6.83
N GLU A 29 -10.48 19.14 -7.55
CA GLU A 29 -9.77 20.41 -7.49
C GLU A 29 -10.61 21.52 -8.14
N LEU A 30 -11.37 21.21 -9.19
CA LEU A 30 -12.29 22.14 -9.86
C LEU A 30 -13.49 22.49 -8.97
N ILE A 31 -14.08 21.51 -8.28
CA ILE A 31 -15.15 21.73 -7.28
C ILE A 31 -14.65 22.61 -6.13
N ARG A 32 -13.46 22.32 -5.58
CA ARG A 32 -12.84 23.16 -4.54
C ARG A 32 -12.59 24.58 -5.04
N LEU A 33 -12.24 24.74 -6.31
CA LEU A 33 -12.05 26.05 -6.94
C LEU A 33 -13.38 26.79 -7.11
N ILE A 34 -14.46 26.10 -7.53
CA ILE A 34 -15.82 26.64 -7.61
C ILE A 34 -16.31 27.11 -6.23
N HIS A 35 -16.14 26.29 -5.19
CA HIS A 35 -16.47 26.63 -3.80
C HIS A 35 -15.67 27.83 -3.29
N ARG A 36 -14.40 27.95 -3.69
CA ARG A 36 -13.55 29.08 -3.32
C ARG A 36 -13.96 30.40 -3.98
N VAL A 37 -14.47 30.34 -5.21
CA VAL A 37 -14.94 31.52 -5.96
C VAL A 37 -16.36 31.93 -5.53
N ASN A 38 -17.12 31.02 -4.91
CA ASN A 38 -18.49 31.25 -4.46
C ASN A 38 -18.55 32.37 -3.38
N PRO A 39 -19.25 33.49 -3.64
CA PRO A 39 -19.32 34.61 -2.71
C PRO A 39 -20.44 34.42 -1.68
N THR A 40 -20.37 33.40 -0.82
CA THR A 40 -21.47 33.12 0.14
C THR A 40 -21.23 33.63 1.57
N ASN A 41 -20.14 34.35 1.89
CA ASN A 41 -19.89 34.85 3.25
C ASN A 41 -19.06 36.16 3.35
N GLU A 42 -18.88 36.91 2.26
CA GLU A 42 -18.07 38.13 2.26
C GLU A 42 -18.92 39.35 1.88
N SER A 43 -18.91 40.42 2.69
CA SER A 43 -19.49 41.72 2.34
C SER A 43 -18.65 42.40 1.24
N LEU A 44 -18.80 41.91 0.01
CA LEU A 44 -18.09 42.39 -1.18
C LEU A 44 -18.84 43.56 -1.84
N ASP A 45 -18.06 44.40 -2.53
CA ASP A 45 -18.59 45.43 -3.43
C ASP A 45 -19.35 44.78 -4.59
N ALA A 46 -20.52 45.32 -4.96
CA ALA A 46 -21.46 44.72 -5.92
C ALA A 46 -20.83 44.39 -7.28
N LYS A 47 -19.80 45.16 -7.68
CA LYS A 47 -19.06 44.91 -8.92
C LYS A 47 -18.17 43.66 -8.83
N LYS A 48 -17.53 43.41 -7.69
CA LYS A 48 -16.66 42.24 -7.46
C LYS A 48 -17.49 40.97 -7.22
N GLU A 49 -18.65 41.12 -6.60
CA GLU A 49 -19.62 40.05 -6.44
C GLU A 49 -20.11 39.55 -7.81
N SER A 50 -20.50 40.46 -8.70
CA SER A 50 -20.90 40.11 -10.08
C SER A 50 -19.78 39.44 -10.88
N GLU A 51 -18.53 39.89 -10.76
CA GLU A 51 -17.39 39.23 -11.42
C GLU A 51 -17.15 37.80 -10.89
N ARG A 52 -17.28 37.57 -9.58
CA ARG A 52 -17.13 36.22 -9.00
C ARG A 52 -18.25 35.28 -9.42
N TYR A 53 -19.49 35.75 -9.52
CA TYR A 53 -20.60 34.93 -10.04
C TYR A 53 -20.36 34.51 -11.50
N LYS A 54 -19.82 35.40 -12.35
CA LYS A 54 -19.46 35.05 -13.74
C LYS A 54 -18.36 34.00 -13.82
N ILE A 55 -17.32 34.11 -12.99
CA ILE A 55 -16.23 33.12 -12.94
C ILE A 55 -16.76 31.78 -12.44
N LYS A 56 -17.63 31.79 -11.41
CA LYS A 56 -18.29 30.59 -10.88
C LYS A 56 -19.07 29.86 -11.97
N ALA A 57 -19.94 30.56 -12.71
CA ALA A 57 -20.75 29.95 -13.76
C ALA A 57 -19.90 29.35 -14.91
N ARG A 58 -18.80 30.01 -15.28
CA ARG A 58 -17.85 29.47 -16.28
C ARG A 58 -17.10 28.23 -15.78
N LEU A 59 -16.71 28.20 -14.50
CA LEU A 59 -16.07 27.02 -13.90
C LEU A 59 -17.06 25.86 -13.77
N GLN A 60 -18.34 26.14 -13.48
CA GLN A 60 -19.41 25.12 -13.46
C GLN A 60 -19.68 24.56 -14.86
N SER A 61 -19.65 25.41 -15.89
CA SER A 61 -19.75 24.96 -17.28
C SER A 61 -18.55 24.11 -17.69
N LEU A 62 -17.35 24.45 -17.22
CA LEU A 62 -16.14 23.64 -17.41
C LEU A 62 -16.20 22.30 -16.67
N LEU A 63 -16.81 22.27 -15.48
CA LEU A 63 -17.02 21.04 -14.71
C LEU A 63 -17.91 20.07 -15.49
N ILE A 64 -19.03 20.55 -16.04
CA ILE A 64 -19.90 19.75 -16.91
C ILE A 64 -19.11 19.28 -18.14
N ARG A 65 -18.44 20.20 -18.86
CA ARG A 65 -17.75 19.85 -20.12
C ARG A 65 -16.67 18.77 -19.98
N ASN A 66 -15.92 18.79 -18.87
CA ASN A 66 -14.78 17.89 -18.69
C ASN A 66 -15.11 16.64 -17.88
N PHE A 67 -16.24 16.61 -17.18
CA PHE A 67 -16.56 15.54 -16.22
C PHE A 67 -18.04 15.13 -16.23
N TYR A 68 -18.77 15.34 -17.33
CA TYR A 68 -20.19 15.02 -17.43
C TYR A 68 -20.51 13.54 -17.13
N ASP A 69 -19.63 12.61 -17.50
CA ASP A 69 -19.81 11.15 -17.28
C ASP A 69 -19.91 10.75 -15.80
N GLY A 70 -19.41 11.58 -14.89
CA GLY A 70 -19.44 11.33 -13.44
C GLY A 70 -20.34 12.28 -12.67
N LEU A 71 -21.21 13.04 -13.35
CA LEU A 71 -22.06 14.06 -12.75
C LEU A 71 -23.54 13.68 -12.79
N LEU A 72 -24.22 13.77 -11.65
CA LEU A 72 -25.67 13.73 -11.53
C LEU A 72 -26.24 15.15 -11.44
N VAL A 73 -27.35 15.39 -12.13
CA VAL A 73 -28.08 16.67 -12.09
C VAL A 73 -29.38 16.45 -11.34
N GLU A 74 -29.53 17.09 -10.19
CA GLU A 74 -30.76 17.07 -9.41
C GLU A 74 -31.40 18.46 -9.42
N GLN A 75 -32.73 18.53 -9.32
CA GLN A 75 -33.44 19.76 -9.02
C GLN A 75 -33.71 19.83 -7.51
N PRO A 76 -32.90 20.58 -6.74
CA PRO A 76 -33.00 20.59 -5.28
C PRO A 76 -34.22 21.37 -4.77
N ASP A 77 -34.86 22.21 -5.60
CA ASP A 77 -35.98 23.07 -5.19
C ASP A 77 -37.07 23.17 -6.28
N PRO A 78 -38.26 22.58 -6.05
CA PRO A 78 -39.41 22.70 -6.96
C PRO A 78 -39.90 24.14 -7.17
N GLU A 79 -39.64 25.07 -6.24
CA GLU A 79 -40.02 26.48 -6.37
C GLU A 79 -39.03 27.29 -7.23
N ASN A 80 -37.85 26.75 -7.54
CA ASN A 80 -36.85 27.37 -8.41
C ASN A 80 -36.34 26.39 -9.49
N PRO A 81 -37.14 26.12 -10.54
CA PRO A 81 -36.84 25.12 -11.56
C PRO A 81 -35.60 25.43 -12.40
N GLN A 82 -35.04 26.63 -12.28
CA GLN A 82 -33.81 27.05 -12.96
C GLN A 82 -32.54 26.78 -12.15
N MET A 83 -32.65 26.38 -10.88
CA MET A 83 -31.51 25.98 -10.05
C MET A 83 -31.34 24.47 -10.07
N VAL A 84 -30.12 24.03 -10.34
CA VAL A 84 -29.75 22.61 -10.40
C VAL A 84 -28.58 22.35 -9.46
N SER A 85 -28.60 21.20 -8.78
CA SER A 85 -27.45 20.69 -8.03
C SER A 85 -26.67 19.74 -8.94
N LEU A 86 -25.37 19.99 -9.08
CA LEU A 86 -24.44 19.07 -9.76
C LEU A 86 -23.76 18.24 -8.67
N LYS A 87 -23.87 16.92 -8.71
CA LYS A 87 -23.23 15.99 -7.76
C LYS A 87 -22.31 15.02 -8.46
N LEU A 88 -21.26 14.54 -7.78
CA LEU A 88 -20.44 13.45 -8.31
C LEU A 88 -21.07 12.11 -7.94
N GLN A 89 -21.18 11.18 -8.90
CA GLN A 89 -21.89 9.90 -8.75
C GLN A 89 -21.38 9.00 -7.60
N TYR A 90 -20.19 9.25 -7.06
CA TYR A 90 -19.55 8.44 -6.02
C TYR A 90 -19.21 9.22 -4.73
N PHE A 91 -19.81 10.40 -4.52
CA PHE A 91 -19.57 11.23 -3.33
C PHE A 91 -20.89 11.79 -2.79
N ASP A 92 -21.10 11.67 -1.47
CA ASP A 92 -22.34 12.08 -0.78
C ASP A 92 -22.53 13.62 -0.65
N ASP A 93 -21.54 14.42 -1.06
CA ASP A 93 -21.59 15.89 -0.98
C ASP A 93 -22.05 16.52 -2.31
N ASP A 94 -23.01 17.44 -2.23
CA ASP A 94 -23.40 18.32 -3.35
C ASP A 94 -22.18 19.08 -3.89
N ALA A 95 -21.79 18.80 -5.14
CA ALA A 95 -20.56 19.34 -5.69
C ALA A 95 -20.66 20.83 -5.98
N CYS A 96 -21.80 21.33 -6.50
CA CYS A 96 -22.19 22.76 -6.48
C CYS A 96 -23.61 23.02 -7.02
N HIS A 97 -24.24 24.12 -6.60
CA HIS A 97 -25.48 24.63 -7.22
C HIS A 97 -25.20 25.58 -8.38
N ALA A 98 -25.83 25.35 -9.53
CA ALA A 98 -25.77 26.18 -10.73
C ALA A 98 -27.16 26.70 -11.14
N LEU A 99 -27.19 27.89 -11.74
CA LEU A 99 -28.40 28.41 -12.39
C LEU A 99 -28.30 28.09 -13.89
N LEU A 100 -29.28 27.37 -14.44
CA LEU A 100 -29.31 26.97 -15.86
C LEU A 100 -29.08 28.16 -16.82
N PRO A 101 -29.68 29.35 -16.64
CA PRO A 101 -29.47 30.50 -17.54
C PRO A 101 -28.07 31.11 -17.49
N GLU A 102 -27.28 30.81 -16.45
CA GLU A 102 -25.93 31.35 -16.26
C GLU A 102 -24.85 30.39 -16.80
N LEU A 103 -25.19 29.13 -17.06
CA LEU A 103 -24.30 28.16 -17.71
C LEU A 103 -24.07 28.48 -19.18
N ASP A 104 -22.90 28.09 -19.71
CA ASP A 104 -22.60 28.13 -21.14
C ASP A 104 -23.65 27.31 -21.93
N PRO A 105 -23.95 27.65 -23.20
CA PRO A 105 -25.04 27.03 -23.96
C PRO A 105 -24.96 25.50 -24.04
N ASP A 106 -23.77 24.93 -24.21
CA ASP A 106 -23.54 23.49 -24.28
C ASP A 106 -23.77 22.80 -22.93
N ALA A 107 -23.19 23.34 -21.86
CA ALA A 107 -23.36 22.84 -20.50
C ALA A 107 -24.82 22.93 -20.03
N ARG A 108 -25.51 24.00 -20.41
CA ARG A 108 -26.94 24.20 -20.14
C ARG A 108 -27.80 23.18 -20.88
N SER A 109 -27.53 22.95 -22.18
CA SER A 109 -28.28 21.96 -22.97
C SER A 109 -28.10 20.56 -22.41
N TRP A 110 -26.91 20.20 -21.96
CA TRP A 110 -26.67 18.92 -21.30
C TRP A 110 -27.43 18.80 -19.97
N ALA A 111 -27.32 19.80 -19.09
CA ALA A 111 -28.00 19.78 -17.80
C ALA A 111 -29.54 19.77 -17.94
N GLN A 112 -30.09 20.50 -18.90
CA GLN A 112 -31.52 20.48 -19.20
C GLN A 112 -31.97 19.11 -19.72
N ARG A 113 -31.19 18.47 -20.60
CA ARG A 113 -31.50 17.14 -21.12
C ARG A 113 -31.55 16.09 -19.99
N GLN A 114 -30.65 16.15 -19.02
CA GLN A 114 -30.66 15.25 -17.86
C GLN A 114 -31.93 15.42 -17.01
N ILE A 115 -32.38 16.66 -16.81
CA ILE A 115 -33.64 16.96 -16.11
C ILE A 115 -34.85 16.43 -16.89
N ASP A 116 -34.86 16.63 -18.21
CA ASP A 116 -35.97 16.21 -19.08
C ASP A 116 -36.05 14.67 -19.18
N GLU A 117 -34.91 13.97 -19.21
CA GLU A 117 -34.82 12.51 -19.17
C GLU A 117 -35.30 11.95 -17.81
N ALA A 118 -34.90 12.56 -16.69
CA ALA A 118 -35.38 12.20 -15.36
C ALA A 118 -36.89 12.44 -15.19
N ALA A 119 -37.42 13.54 -15.75
CA ALA A 119 -38.86 13.83 -15.74
C ALA A 119 -39.67 12.85 -16.62
N SER A 120 -39.06 12.28 -17.66
CA SER A 120 -39.70 11.30 -18.55
C SER A 120 -39.78 9.89 -17.95
N GLN A 121 -38.88 9.56 -17.01
CA GLN A 121 -38.87 8.29 -16.28
C GLN A 121 -39.79 8.29 -15.04
N GLY A 122 -40.24 9.46 -14.56
CA GLY A 122 -41.10 9.61 -13.37
C GLY A 122 -42.62 9.45 -13.60
N GLY A 123 -43.06 8.95 -14.76
CA GLY A 123 -44.46 8.88 -15.15
C GLY A 123 -45.22 7.61 -14.74
N ALA A 124 -45.09 7.11 -13.51
CA ALA A 124 -45.99 6.10 -12.94
C ALA A 124 -45.88 6.02 -11.42
N ASP A 125 -46.52 6.95 -10.70
CA ASP A 125 -47.52 6.71 -9.64
C ASP A 125 -47.79 8.05 -8.93
N THR A 126 -48.89 8.72 -9.30
CA THR A 126 -49.28 10.01 -8.74
C THR A 126 -50.18 9.83 -7.51
N GLY A 127 -49.70 10.26 -6.35
CA GLY A 127 -50.52 10.58 -5.19
C GLY A 127 -50.03 11.88 -4.53
N GLU A 128 -50.45 13.01 -5.08
CA GLU A 128 -50.13 14.36 -4.59
C GLU A 128 -50.58 14.66 -3.14
N PRO A 129 -49.88 15.57 -2.43
CA PRO A 129 -50.12 15.97 -1.05
C PRO A 129 -51.00 17.23 -0.91
N PRO A 130 -51.50 17.58 0.29
CA PRO A 130 -51.90 18.95 0.57
C PRO A 130 -50.98 19.64 1.61
N ALA A 131 -50.25 20.62 1.07
CA ALA A 131 -49.95 21.98 1.52
C ALA A 131 -50.15 22.44 3.00
N ALA A 132 -49.07 23.09 3.46
CA ALA A 132 -48.97 24.42 4.09
C ALA A 132 -49.31 24.64 5.59
N GLY A 133 -48.39 25.30 6.29
CA GLY A 133 -48.75 26.32 7.30
C GLY A 133 -47.87 26.42 8.54
N LEU A 134 -46.98 27.41 8.57
CA LEU A 134 -46.36 27.95 9.78
C LEU A 134 -47.40 28.54 10.74
N HIS A 135 -47.45 28.08 12.00
CA HIS A 135 -47.72 28.96 13.15
C HIS A 135 -47.23 28.36 14.49
N ARG A 136 -46.38 29.12 15.17
CA ARG A 136 -46.03 29.01 16.59
C ARG A 136 -47.27 29.10 17.49
N GLN A 137 -47.44 28.18 18.45
CA GLN A 137 -47.78 28.50 19.86
C GLN A 137 -47.62 27.29 20.81
N SER A 138 -46.74 27.49 21.80
CA SER A 138 -46.77 27.04 23.21
C SER A 138 -47.22 25.63 23.63
N SER A 139 -46.28 24.96 24.33
CA SER A 139 -46.43 24.23 25.60
C SER A 139 -47.40 23.05 25.70
N GLY A 140 -46.88 21.85 26.00
CA GLY A 140 -47.68 20.77 26.56
C GLY A 140 -47.01 19.40 26.62
N SER A 141 -46.30 19.13 27.71
CA SER A 141 -46.16 17.84 28.43
C SER A 141 -46.19 16.51 27.64
N LEU A 142 -45.07 15.79 27.73
CA LEU A 142 -44.93 14.33 27.64
C LEU A 142 -45.98 13.61 28.52
N ALA A 143 -47.15 13.28 27.96
CA ALA A 143 -48.15 12.41 28.59
C ALA A 143 -49.25 12.00 27.58
N ALA A 144 -48.92 11.37 26.45
CA ALA A 144 -49.94 10.80 25.55
C ALA A 144 -49.37 9.79 24.54
N PHE A 145 -48.84 8.65 25.02
CA PHE A 145 -48.78 7.43 24.21
C PHE A 145 -49.17 6.24 25.09
N GLY A 146 -50.39 6.32 25.62
CA GLY A 146 -51.16 5.15 26.05
C GLY A 146 -52.36 5.06 25.12
N ASN A 147 -52.27 4.19 24.12
CA ASN A 147 -53.37 3.48 23.44
C ASN A 147 -52.82 2.84 22.17
N ILE A 148 -52.24 1.65 22.32
CA ILE A 148 -52.04 0.71 21.23
C ILE A 148 -53.36 -0.04 21.07
N HIS A 149 -53.94 0.01 19.87
CA HIS A 149 -55.06 -0.83 19.47
C HIS A 149 -54.61 -2.29 19.46
N GLU A 150 -55.26 -3.10 20.31
CA GLU A 150 -55.40 -4.54 20.10
C GLU A 150 -56.24 -4.79 18.84
N SER A 151 -55.67 -5.51 17.87
CA SER A 151 -56.40 -6.49 17.07
C SER A 151 -55.42 -7.47 16.39
N ASP A 152 -55.38 -8.68 16.96
CA ASP A 152 -55.14 -9.99 16.36
C ASP A 152 -53.99 -10.21 15.36
N THR A 153 -52.92 -10.85 15.84
CA THR A 153 -52.76 -12.30 15.66
C THR A 153 -51.79 -12.87 16.68
N ALA A 154 -52.27 -13.85 17.44
CA ALA A 154 -51.49 -14.61 18.40
C ALA A 154 -50.66 -15.68 17.66
N ALA A 155 -49.35 -15.46 17.57
CA ALA A 155 -48.33 -16.48 17.37
C ALA A 155 -47.01 -16.00 18.00
N ASP A 156 -46.56 -16.69 19.05
CA ASP A 156 -45.22 -16.64 19.67
C ASP A 156 -44.52 -15.27 19.85
N LYS A 157 -44.88 -14.52 20.90
CA LYS A 157 -43.96 -13.54 21.48
C LYS A 157 -42.89 -14.27 22.31
N LYS A 158 -41.83 -14.74 21.64
CA LYS A 158 -40.55 -14.99 22.33
C LYS A 158 -40.12 -13.66 22.97
N GLU A 159 -39.93 -13.65 24.29
CA GLU A 159 -39.26 -12.53 24.98
C GLU A 159 -37.80 -12.52 24.53
N TYR A 160 -37.47 -11.63 23.59
CA TYR A 160 -36.09 -11.45 23.13
C TYR A 160 -35.31 -10.63 24.15
N SER A 161 -34.10 -11.06 24.46
CA SER A 161 -33.18 -10.30 25.29
C SER A 161 -32.67 -9.05 24.56
N PRO A 162 -32.27 -7.98 25.28
CA PRO A 162 -31.67 -6.79 24.65
C PRO A 162 -30.46 -7.12 23.75
N ASN A 163 -29.69 -8.16 24.08
CA ASN A 163 -28.51 -8.56 23.30
C ASN A 163 -28.89 -9.25 21.99
N GLU A 164 -29.97 -10.04 21.96
CA GLU A 164 -30.48 -10.62 20.72
C GLU A 164 -30.97 -9.52 19.77
N LEU A 165 -31.66 -8.52 20.31
CA LEU A 165 -32.09 -7.35 19.53
C LEU A 165 -30.90 -6.52 19.00
N ILE A 166 -29.82 -6.36 19.78
CA ILE A 166 -28.60 -5.71 19.29
C ILE A 166 -27.95 -6.53 18.16
N ASN A 167 -27.88 -7.86 18.28
CA ASN A 167 -27.30 -8.67 17.22
C ASN A 167 -28.13 -8.62 15.92
N TRP A 168 -29.46 -8.64 16.02
CA TRP A 168 -30.33 -8.49 14.86
C TRP A 168 -30.30 -7.10 14.26
N GLY A 169 -30.17 -6.05 15.08
CA GLY A 169 -29.95 -4.70 14.56
C GLY A 169 -28.62 -4.59 13.80
N ARG A 170 -27.56 -5.25 14.26
CA ARG A 170 -26.27 -5.31 13.52
C ARG A 170 -26.40 -6.08 12.20
N GLN A 171 -27.12 -7.20 12.20
CA GLN A 171 -27.39 -7.93 10.97
C GLN A 171 -28.22 -7.09 9.97
N ALA A 172 -29.25 -6.40 10.45
CA ALA A 172 -30.03 -5.47 9.61
C ALA A 172 -29.17 -4.31 9.08
N LEU A 173 -28.22 -3.82 9.87
CA LEU A 173 -27.26 -2.81 9.44
C LEU A 173 -26.33 -3.32 8.32
N GLU A 174 -25.87 -4.57 8.40
CA GLU A 174 -25.09 -5.25 7.35
C GLU A 174 -25.91 -5.45 6.07
N GLU A 175 -27.21 -5.67 6.20
CA GLU A 175 -28.17 -5.80 5.11
C GLU A 175 -28.66 -4.43 4.56
N TYR A 176 -28.13 -3.31 5.07
CA TYR A 176 -28.54 -1.93 4.74
C TYR A 176 -30.02 -1.60 5.05
N ASP A 177 -30.69 -2.39 5.89
CA ASP A 177 -32.04 -2.13 6.36
C ASP A 177 -32.02 -1.22 7.60
N TYR A 178 -31.91 0.08 7.35
CA TYR A 178 -31.82 1.09 8.39
C TYR A 178 -33.08 1.24 9.24
N GLU A 179 -34.26 0.95 8.68
CA GLU A 179 -35.53 1.03 9.40
C GLU A 179 -35.62 -0.09 10.44
N THR A 180 -35.31 -1.33 10.03
CA THR A 180 -35.28 -2.50 10.91
C THR A 180 -34.16 -2.40 11.94
N CYS A 181 -32.99 -1.90 11.53
CA CYS A 181 -31.88 -1.61 12.43
C CYS A 181 -32.26 -0.59 13.51
N GLU A 182 -32.91 0.51 13.13
CA GLU A 182 -33.41 1.51 14.08
C GLU A 182 -34.41 0.89 15.07
N ASP A 183 -35.40 0.10 14.60
CA ASP A 183 -36.39 -0.55 15.47
C ASP A 183 -35.72 -1.47 16.49
N TYR A 184 -34.81 -2.33 16.04
CA TYR A 184 -34.14 -3.29 16.92
C TYR A 184 -33.23 -2.62 17.94
N PHE A 185 -32.39 -1.66 17.54
CA PHE A 185 -31.55 -0.91 18.47
C PHE A 185 -32.37 -0.07 19.45
N TYR A 186 -33.45 0.58 18.98
CA TYR A 186 -34.33 1.36 19.85
C TYR A 186 -35.05 0.48 20.87
N ARG A 187 -35.55 -0.69 20.46
CA ARG A 187 -36.17 -1.66 21.37
C ARG A 187 -35.18 -2.22 22.38
N ALA A 188 -33.95 -2.56 21.96
CA ALA A 188 -32.90 -2.98 22.88
C ALA A 188 -32.55 -1.89 23.91
N PHE A 189 -32.49 -0.63 23.47
CA PHE A 189 -32.25 0.53 24.31
C PHE A 189 -33.35 0.71 25.37
N ILE A 190 -34.62 0.65 24.96
CA ILE A 190 -35.76 0.77 25.88
C ILE A 190 -35.81 -0.42 26.86
N MET A 191 -35.65 -1.66 26.37
CA MET A 191 -35.70 -2.87 27.20
C MET A 191 -34.58 -2.92 28.24
N SER A 192 -33.37 -2.47 27.86
CA SER A 192 -32.22 -2.39 28.77
C SER A 192 -32.23 -1.16 29.68
N ARG A 193 -33.24 -0.28 29.57
CA ARG A 193 -33.34 1.01 30.30
C ARG A 193 -32.12 1.91 30.09
N GLY A 194 -31.64 1.97 28.85
CA GLY A 194 -30.49 2.80 28.47
C GLY A 194 -29.16 2.31 29.05
N SER A 195 -28.94 0.98 29.07
CA SER A 195 -27.65 0.40 29.44
C SER A 195 -26.51 0.89 28.52
N ILE A 196 -25.25 0.76 28.93
CA ILE A 196 -24.10 1.25 28.17
C ILE A 196 -24.05 0.65 26.76
N GLU A 197 -24.16 -0.67 26.65
CA GLU A 197 -24.04 -1.39 25.38
C GLU A 197 -25.13 -1.01 24.38
N ALA A 198 -26.39 -0.96 24.83
CA ALA A 198 -27.49 -0.54 23.98
C ALA A 198 -27.43 0.96 23.63
N ALA A 199 -26.95 1.80 24.55
CA ALA A 199 -26.75 3.23 24.33
C ALA A 199 -25.65 3.50 23.30
N LEU A 200 -24.51 2.83 23.39
CA LEU A 200 -23.43 2.96 22.41
C LEU A 200 -23.91 2.54 21.04
N THR A 201 -24.54 1.36 20.95
CA THR A 201 -25.00 0.82 19.66
C THR A 201 -25.96 1.77 18.94
N ILE A 202 -26.96 2.31 19.64
CA ILE A 202 -27.91 3.23 19.01
C ILE A 202 -27.33 4.62 18.74
N LEU A 203 -26.40 5.10 19.59
CA LEU A 203 -25.74 6.39 19.39
C LEU A 203 -24.74 6.34 18.24
N GLU A 204 -23.97 5.26 18.10
CA GLU A 204 -23.11 5.01 16.93
C GLU A 204 -23.94 4.95 15.66
N PHE A 205 -25.06 4.22 15.69
CA PHE A 205 -25.99 4.19 14.56
C PHE A 205 -26.51 5.58 14.17
N PHE A 206 -26.97 6.39 15.13
CA PHE A 206 -27.44 7.74 14.83
C PHE A 206 -26.34 8.72 14.42
N VAL A 207 -25.14 8.61 14.99
CA VAL A 207 -24.06 9.58 14.74
C VAL A 207 -23.25 9.21 13.50
N ASP A 208 -22.86 7.96 13.36
CA ASP A 208 -21.91 7.51 12.32
C ASP A 208 -22.61 7.01 11.05
N HIS A 209 -23.82 6.45 11.17
CA HIS A 209 -24.51 5.83 10.02
C HIS A 209 -25.65 6.69 9.46
N LEU A 210 -26.47 7.30 10.33
CA LEU A 210 -27.63 8.10 9.87
C LEU A 210 -27.43 9.61 9.88
N ALA A 211 -26.35 10.11 10.51
CA ALA A 211 -26.18 11.54 10.80
C ALA A 211 -27.41 12.19 11.48
N ALA A 212 -28.21 11.39 12.21
CA ALA A 212 -29.44 11.80 12.89
C ALA A 212 -29.13 12.37 14.28
N TYR A 213 -28.36 13.46 14.32
CA TYR A 213 -27.80 14.01 15.54
C TYR A 213 -28.86 14.46 16.56
N GLU A 214 -30.02 14.94 16.10
CA GLU A 214 -31.15 15.31 16.96
C GLU A 214 -31.72 14.09 17.70
N LYS A 215 -31.81 12.94 17.02
CA LYS A 215 -32.24 11.68 17.63
C LYS A 215 -31.24 11.23 18.69
N ALA A 216 -29.93 11.30 18.40
CA ALA A 216 -28.88 10.96 19.36
C ALA A 216 -28.96 11.80 20.64
N ILE A 217 -29.15 13.12 20.53
CA ILE A 217 -29.27 13.99 21.71
C ILE A 217 -30.56 13.74 22.49
N ALA A 218 -31.68 13.44 21.81
CA ALA A 218 -32.96 13.16 22.44
C ALA A 218 -32.91 11.93 23.38
N LEU A 219 -31.99 10.98 23.12
CA LEU A 219 -31.79 9.83 23.99
C LEU A 219 -31.18 10.16 25.35
N MET A 220 -30.58 11.35 25.54
CA MET A 220 -29.84 11.71 26.75
C MET A 220 -30.66 11.52 28.03
N ASP A 221 -31.95 11.88 28.01
CA ASP A 221 -32.79 11.78 29.19
C ASP A 221 -33.15 10.33 29.55
N SER A 222 -33.11 9.43 28.57
CA SER A 222 -33.42 8.01 28.69
C SER A 222 -32.21 7.13 29.00
N LEU A 223 -30.99 7.69 29.03
CA LEU A 223 -29.77 6.97 29.39
C LEU A 223 -29.73 6.59 30.88
N SER A 224 -29.19 5.41 31.18
CA SER A 224 -28.89 5.00 32.55
C SER A 224 -27.81 5.89 33.19
N ALA A 225 -27.76 5.90 34.53
CA ALA A 225 -26.75 6.68 35.26
C ALA A 225 -25.30 6.23 34.98
N SER A 226 -25.10 4.95 34.61
CA SER A 226 -23.81 4.42 34.18
C SER A 226 -23.48 4.85 32.75
N ALA A 227 -24.42 4.76 31.81
CA ALA A 227 -24.23 5.22 30.43
C ALA A 227 -23.95 6.74 30.35
N LYS A 228 -24.58 7.57 31.18
CA LYS A 228 -24.25 9.01 31.26
C LYS A 228 -22.83 9.31 31.73
N LYS A 229 -22.17 8.36 32.40
CA LYS A 229 -20.79 8.52 32.91
C LYS A 229 -19.74 7.92 31.98
N ASP A 230 -20.14 7.01 31.11
CA ASP A 230 -19.30 6.35 30.13
C ASP A 230 -18.65 7.37 29.17
N GLU A 231 -17.38 7.15 28.83
CA GLU A 231 -16.60 8.10 28.02
C GLU A 231 -17.02 8.07 26.55
N ASP A 232 -17.27 6.88 25.98
CA ASP A 232 -17.62 6.72 24.57
C ASP A 232 -19.02 7.28 24.29
N VAL A 233 -19.98 7.05 25.20
CA VAL A 233 -21.32 7.66 25.12
C VAL A 233 -21.24 9.18 25.13
N LYS A 234 -20.41 9.78 25.99
CA LYS A 234 -20.23 11.24 26.04
C LYS A 234 -19.60 11.80 24.77
N VAL A 235 -18.66 11.06 24.17
CA VAL A 235 -18.00 11.47 22.93
C VAL A 235 -19.00 11.48 21.77
N LEU A 236 -19.83 10.45 21.64
CA LEU A 236 -20.86 10.39 20.59
C LEU A 236 -21.91 11.49 20.77
N LEU A 237 -22.36 11.75 21.99
CA LEU A 237 -23.26 12.88 22.29
C LEU A 237 -22.60 14.23 22.00
N ALA A 238 -21.31 14.38 22.28
CA ALA A 238 -20.56 15.59 21.97
C ALA A 238 -20.39 15.81 20.47
N LEU A 239 -20.15 14.74 19.70
CA LEU A 239 -20.10 14.78 18.24
C LEU A 239 -21.47 15.17 17.65
N ALA A 240 -22.55 14.57 18.13
CA ALA A 240 -23.91 14.97 17.73
C ALA A 240 -24.17 16.46 18.02
N ALA A 241 -23.85 16.91 19.24
CA ALA A 241 -24.04 18.30 19.65
C ALA A 241 -23.19 19.29 18.84
N VAL A 242 -21.93 18.93 18.52
CA VAL A 242 -21.05 19.82 17.75
C VAL A 242 -21.51 19.96 16.31
N ARG A 243 -22.03 18.88 15.71
CA ARG A 243 -22.56 18.87 14.34
C ARG A 243 -23.85 19.69 14.20
N LEU A 244 -24.66 19.75 15.25
CA LEU A 244 -25.82 20.65 15.34
C LEU A 244 -25.46 22.10 15.67
N GLY A 245 -24.17 22.42 15.83
CA GLY A 245 -23.71 23.76 16.19
C GLY A 245 -23.89 24.11 17.68
N ASN A 246 -24.28 23.16 18.53
CA ASN A 246 -24.39 23.31 19.98
C ASN A 246 -23.03 23.11 20.66
N ILE A 247 -22.06 23.94 20.28
CA ILE A 247 -20.65 23.81 20.66
C ILE A 247 -20.43 23.83 22.17
N ASP A 248 -21.11 24.72 22.89
CA ASP A 248 -20.96 24.83 24.35
C ASP A 248 -21.44 23.54 25.06
N GLN A 249 -22.56 22.98 24.60
CA GLN A 249 -23.12 21.72 25.12
C GLN A 249 -22.23 20.52 24.77
N ALA A 250 -21.65 20.49 23.58
CA ALA A 250 -20.69 19.46 23.16
C ALA A 250 -19.44 19.43 24.07
N LEU A 251 -18.92 20.61 24.42
CA LEU A 251 -17.78 20.73 25.33
C LEU A 251 -18.14 20.36 26.77
N ASP A 252 -19.37 20.67 27.22
CA ASP A 252 -19.88 20.25 28.53
C ASP A 252 -20.00 18.73 28.65
N TYR A 253 -20.41 18.02 27.58
CA TYR A 253 -20.45 16.56 27.56
C TYR A 253 -19.06 15.93 27.72
N LEU A 254 -18.05 16.48 27.04
CA LEU A 254 -16.67 15.96 27.11
C LEU A 254 -15.97 16.29 28.43
N GLY A 255 -16.24 17.46 29.01
CA GLY A 255 -15.50 17.97 30.17
C GLY A 255 -13.99 18.05 29.88
N ARG A 256 -13.20 17.16 30.50
CA ARG A 256 -11.73 17.06 30.34
C ARG A 256 -11.27 15.74 29.70
N ALA A 257 -12.15 15.01 29.02
CA ALA A 257 -11.81 13.73 28.42
C ALA A 257 -10.79 13.87 27.28
N LEU A 258 -9.77 13.02 27.26
CA LEU A 258 -8.75 12.96 26.20
C LEU A 258 -8.99 11.73 25.31
N HIS A 259 -10.11 11.74 24.58
CA HIS A 259 -10.48 10.65 23.69
C HIS A 259 -10.15 10.99 22.22
N PRO A 260 -9.54 10.07 21.41
CA PRO A 260 -9.17 10.37 20.03
C PRO A 260 -10.33 10.86 19.14
N ARG A 261 -11.52 10.27 19.29
CA ARG A 261 -12.74 10.68 18.56
C ARG A 261 -13.27 12.07 18.97
N ALA A 262 -12.82 12.63 20.11
CA ALA A 262 -13.22 13.96 20.57
C ALA A 262 -12.41 15.10 19.90
N SER A 263 -11.37 14.77 19.14
CA SER A 263 -10.49 15.74 18.48
C SER A 263 -11.25 16.70 17.55
N GLU A 264 -12.23 16.19 16.81
CA GLU A 264 -13.10 17.02 15.96
C GLU A 264 -13.91 18.04 16.78
N VAL A 265 -14.47 17.63 17.92
CA VAL A 265 -15.26 18.50 18.80
C VAL A 265 -14.39 19.66 19.31
N TYR A 266 -13.16 19.37 19.74
CA TYR A 266 -12.23 20.40 20.20
C TYR A 266 -11.78 21.35 19.09
N LEU A 267 -11.60 20.85 17.87
CA LEU A 267 -11.23 21.66 16.70
C LEU A 267 -12.35 22.63 16.32
N LEU A 268 -13.58 22.14 16.20
CA LEU A 268 -14.76 22.96 15.91
C LEU A 268 -15.03 23.93 17.06
N GLY A 269 -14.86 23.50 18.30
CA GLY A 269 -14.94 24.37 19.48
C GLY A 269 -13.94 25.51 19.46
N ALA A 270 -12.68 25.24 19.14
CA ALA A 270 -11.66 26.27 19.04
C ALA A 270 -11.97 27.28 17.92
N ARG A 271 -12.42 26.81 16.74
CA ARG A 271 -12.85 27.66 15.63
C ARG A 271 -14.06 28.53 16.01
N HIS A 272 -15.01 27.98 16.76
CA HIS A 272 -16.16 28.72 17.27
C HIS A 272 -15.72 29.89 18.17
N PHE A 273 -14.82 29.64 19.12
CA PHE A 273 -14.31 30.69 20.01
C PHE A 273 -13.44 31.72 19.30
N VAL A 274 -12.68 31.33 18.27
CA VAL A 274 -11.99 32.29 17.38
C VAL A 274 -13.00 33.21 16.71
N THR A 275 -14.09 32.67 16.18
CA THR A 275 -15.14 33.46 15.50
C THR A 275 -15.84 34.42 16.45
N ARG A 276 -16.06 34.01 17.70
CA ARG A 276 -16.65 34.86 18.76
C ARG A 276 -15.66 35.82 19.42
N GLY A 277 -14.38 35.80 19.03
CA GLY A 277 -13.38 36.70 19.59
C GLY A 277 -12.82 36.29 20.96
N ASN A 278 -13.15 35.09 21.45
CA ASN A 278 -12.69 34.60 22.76
C ASN A 278 -11.34 33.88 22.62
N VAL A 279 -10.27 34.66 22.74
CA VAL A 279 -8.89 34.20 22.56
C VAL A 279 -8.49 33.14 23.59
N ASP A 280 -8.90 33.31 24.86
CA ASP A 280 -8.45 32.47 25.96
C ASP A 280 -9.01 31.05 25.84
N ARG A 281 -10.31 30.92 25.56
CA ARG A 281 -10.94 29.62 25.30
C ARG A 281 -10.40 28.96 24.04
N ALA A 282 -10.15 29.73 22.97
CA ALA A 282 -9.55 29.18 21.76
C ALA A 282 -8.14 28.61 21.99
N LYS A 283 -7.32 29.29 22.81
CA LYS A 283 -5.98 28.80 23.19
C LYS A 283 -6.03 27.58 24.10
N GLU A 284 -6.98 27.54 25.05
CA GLU A 284 -7.18 26.38 25.93
C GLU A 284 -7.47 25.13 25.09
N LEU A 285 -8.43 25.20 24.18
CA LEU A 285 -8.79 24.07 23.31
C LEU A 285 -7.68 23.72 22.31
N GLN A 286 -6.93 24.71 21.81
CA GLN A 286 -5.73 24.46 21.01
C GLN A 286 -4.66 23.67 21.80
N GLY A 287 -4.52 23.97 23.10
CA GLY A 287 -3.61 23.23 23.99
C GLY A 287 -4.00 21.76 24.12
N VAL A 288 -5.30 21.48 24.25
CA VAL A 288 -5.83 20.11 24.27
C VAL A 288 -5.60 19.41 22.92
N LEU A 289 -5.86 20.09 21.80
CA LEU A 289 -5.63 19.54 20.45
C LEU A 289 -4.17 19.13 20.20
N LYS A 290 -3.21 19.90 20.73
CA LYS A 290 -1.77 19.59 20.59
C LYS A 290 -1.34 18.34 21.36
N SER A 291 -2.18 17.80 22.25
CA SER A 291 -1.89 16.57 22.99
C SER A 291 -2.26 15.29 22.23
N PHE A 292 -3.02 15.39 21.12
CA PHE A 292 -3.34 14.26 20.26
C PHE A 292 -2.32 14.12 19.13
N GLU A 293 -1.84 12.90 18.86
CA GLU A 293 -0.98 12.58 17.70
C GLU A 293 -1.86 12.35 16.45
N LEU A 294 -2.28 13.43 15.79
CA LEU A 294 -3.23 13.37 14.65
C LEU A 294 -2.64 13.99 13.38
N ASP A 295 -1.87 13.17 12.64
CA ASP A 295 -1.19 13.60 11.41
C ASP A 295 -2.15 14.12 10.31
N GLU A 296 -3.38 13.61 10.27
CA GLU A 296 -4.40 13.97 9.27
C GLU A 296 -4.99 15.37 9.49
N LEU A 297 -5.12 15.81 10.75
CA LEU A 297 -5.71 17.12 11.11
C LEU A 297 -4.68 18.24 11.28
N GLN A 298 -3.39 17.95 11.15
CA GLN A 298 -2.31 18.94 11.33
C GLN A 298 -2.48 20.22 10.48
N PRO A 299 -2.90 20.18 9.19
CA PRO A 299 -3.11 21.40 8.41
C PRO A 299 -4.21 22.31 8.97
N GLU A 300 -5.21 21.73 9.63
CA GLU A 300 -6.34 22.45 10.21
C GLU A 300 -5.97 23.09 11.54
N ILE A 301 -5.16 22.39 12.34
CA ILE A 301 -4.57 22.90 13.58
C ILE A 301 -3.64 24.09 13.27
N ASP A 302 -2.83 24.00 12.20
CA ASP A 302 -1.95 25.10 11.77
C ASP A 302 -2.75 26.34 11.33
N ARG A 303 -3.91 26.16 10.66
CA ARG A 303 -4.80 27.28 10.30
C ARG A 303 -5.42 27.92 11.54
N LEU A 304 -5.94 27.11 12.46
CA LEU A 304 -6.49 27.58 13.73
C LEU A 304 -5.45 28.39 14.52
N GLU A 305 -4.20 27.93 14.58
CA GLU A 305 -3.11 28.66 15.26
C GLU A 305 -2.88 30.05 14.65
N ASN A 306 -2.90 30.16 13.32
CA ASN A 306 -2.78 31.43 12.64
C ASN A 306 -3.97 32.37 12.90
N ASP A 307 -5.18 31.83 13.00
CA ASP A 307 -6.38 32.64 13.25
C ASP A 307 -6.46 33.12 14.71
N ILE A 308 -6.09 32.28 15.68
CA ILE A 308 -5.90 32.69 17.08
C ILE A 308 -4.87 33.83 17.15
N ARG A 309 -3.75 33.71 16.41
CA ARG A 309 -2.71 34.74 16.38
C ARG A 309 -3.20 36.07 15.79
N LYS A 310 -3.95 36.05 14.69
CA LYS A 310 -4.56 37.27 14.11
C LYS A 310 -5.52 37.93 15.10
N LEU A 311 -6.28 37.12 15.84
CA LEU A 311 -7.24 37.60 16.83
C LEU A 311 -6.54 38.27 18.02
N CYS A 312 -5.43 37.68 18.53
CA CYS A 312 -4.59 38.32 19.54
C CYS A 312 -4.05 39.68 19.08
N LEU A 313 -3.62 39.81 17.81
CA LEU A 313 -3.14 41.09 17.30
C LEU A 313 -4.25 42.14 17.21
N LYS A 314 -5.49 41.72 16.93
CA LYS A 314 -6.66 42.61 16.91
C LYS A 314 -7.01 43.12 18.32
N SER A 315 -6.90 42.29 19.36
CA SER A 315 -7.22 42.69 20.74
C SER A 315 -6.22 43.65 21.37
N LEU A 316 -4.97 43.72 20.86
CA LEU A 316 -3.93 44.63 21.35
C LEU A 316 -3.99 46.04 20.75
N LYS A 317 -4.80 46.25 19.70
CA LYS A 317 -4.93 47.53 18.99
C LYS A 317 -5.48 48.70 19.84
N PRO A 318 -6.43 48.50 20.77
CA PRO A 318 -6.89 49.57 21.67
C PRO A 318 -5.80 50.04 22.63
N VAL A 319 -4.95 49.14 23.12
CA VAL A 319 -3.82 49.47 24.02
C VAL A 319 -2.76 50.29 23.26
N GLU A 320 -2.51 49.96 22.00
CA GLU A 320 -1.67 50.76 21.10
C GLU A 320 -2.24 52.18 20.91
N GLN A 321 -3.55 52.32 20.72
CA GLN A 321 -4.19 53.62 20.58
C GLN A 321 -4.16 54.45 21.87
N GLU A 322 -4.41 53.83 23.04
CA GLU A 322 -4.33 54.51 24.34
C GLU A 322 -2.90 54.97 24.65
N MET A 323 -1.90 54.13 24.35
CA MET A 323 -0.48 54.47 24.48
C MET A 323 -0.13 55.71 23.66
N VAL A 324 -0.53 55.75 22.39
CA VAL A 324 -0.27 56.91 21.50
C VAL A 324 -1.02 58.15 21.98
N PHE A 325 -2.25 57.99 22.46
CA PHE A 325 -3.04 59.10 23.00
C PHE A 325 -2.42 59.69 24.28
N ALA A 326 -2.01 58.85 25.23
CA ALA A 326 -1.34 59.29 26.47
C ALA A 326 -0.05 60.07 26.18
N TRP A 327 0.70 59.66 25.14
CA TRP A 327 1.89 60.39 24.70
C TRP A 327 1.55 61.78 24.16
N GLN A 328 0.48 61.91 23.38
CA GLN A 328 0.02 63.19 22.83
C GLN A 328 -0.51 64.15 23.90
N GLN A 329 -1.06 63.63 25.01
CA GLN A 329 -1.54 64.43 26.14
C GLN A 329 -0.44 64.84 27.13
N GLY A 330 0.81 64.42 26.89
CA GLY A 330 1.93 64.71 27.79
C GLY A 330 1.98 63.85 29.06
N GLU A 331 1.15 62.79 29.14
CA GLU A 331 1.17 61.82 30.24
C GLU A 331 2.32 60.81 30.05
N GLN A 332 3.56 61.30 30.09
CA GLN A 332 4.75 60.57 29.67
C GLN A 332 4.96 59.25 30.41
N ASP A 333 4.77 59.21 31.73
CA ASP A 333 4.93 57.99 32.53
C ASP A 333 3.87 56.93 32.18
N LYS A 334 2.62 57.35 31.90
CA LYS A 334 1.53 56.46 31.49
C LYS A 334 1.81 55.88 30.10
N ALA A 335 2.22 56.71 29.16
CA ALA A 335 2.55 56.29 27.80
C ALA A 335 3.73 55.31 27.74
N VAL A 336 4.80 55.55 28.50
CA VAL A 336 5.98 54.66 28.55
C VAL A 336 5.62 53.32 29.21
N LYS A 337 4.79 53.33 30.27
CA LYS A 337 4.32 52.10 30.91
C LYS A 337 3.47 51.24 29.97
N LEU A 338 2.54 51.85 29.24
CA LEU A 338 1.72 51.18 28.22
C LEU A 338 2.59 50.66 27.06
N ALA A 339 3.60 51.43 26.62
CA ALA A 339 4.54 51.01 25.58
C ALA A 339 5.37 49.78 26.01
N GLN A 340 5.83 49.73 27.26
CA GLN A 340 6.55 48.57 27.78
C GLN A 340 5.67 47.32 27.88
N GLN A 341 4.43 47.47 28.36
CA GLN A 341 3.44 46.38 28.40
C GLN A 341 3.13 45.85 27.00
N LEU A 342 2.92 46.74 26.04
CA LEU A 342 2.66 46.38 24.65
C LEU A 342 3.86 45.66 24.00
N LEU A 343 5.09 46.02 24.37
CA LEU A 343 6.31 45.36 23.86
C LEU A 343 6.58 43.97 24.45
N VAL A 344 5.95 43.61 25.58
CA VAL A 344 6.00 42.23 26.11
C VAL A 344 5.15 41.31 25.23
N GLU A 345 3.93 41.71 24.92
CA GLU A 345 2.98 40.92 24.12
C GLU A 345 3.22 41.05 22.60
N TRP A 346 3.69 42.21 22.14
CA TRP A 346 4.01 42.49 20.73
C TRP A 346 5.35 43.24 20.58
N PRO A 347 6.49 42.53 20.66
CA PRO A 347 7.82 43.14 20.64
C PRO A 347 8.15 43.97 19.40
N GLN A 348 7.43 43.75 18.29
CA GLN A 348 7.65 44.41 17.00
C GLN A 348 6.84 45.70 16.81
N ASN A 349 6.06 46.13 17.80
CA ASN A 349 5.26 47.35 17.72
C ASN A 349 6.15 48.60 17.52
N LYS A 350 5.91 49.36 16.44
CA LYS A 350 6.76 50.50 16.04
C LYS A 350 6.52 51.75 16.90
N ASP A 351 5.28 52.04 17.25
CA ASP A 351 4.93 53.24 18.02
C ASP A 351 5.39 53.15 19.47
N ALA A 352 5.26 51.97 20.10
CA ALA A 352 5.78 51.72 21.44
C ALA A 352 7.29 51.92 21.54
N ARG A 353 8.03 51.47 20.51
CA ARG A 353 9.48 51.71 20.41
C ARG A 353 9.80 53.19 20.25
N ARG A 354 9.03 53.93 19.45
CA ARG A 354 9.22 55.39 19.25
C ARG A 354 9.08 56.14 20.57
N ILE A 355 7.98 55.91 21.31
CA ILE A 355 7.69 56.59 22.59
C ILE A 355 8.81 56.33 23.62
N CYS A 356 9.26 55.09 23.76
CA CYS A 356 10.38 54.76 24.65
C CYS A 356 11.68 55.48 24.26
N ASN A 357 11.94 55.65 22.96
CA ASN A 357 13.13 56.34 22.47
C ASN A 357 13.08 57.85 22.70
N GLU A 358 11.93 58.49 22.48
CA GLU A 358 11.75 59.94 22.69
C GLU A 358 11.86 60.30 24.18
N PHE A 359 11.31 59.49 25.09
CA PHE A 359 11.48 59.67 26.53
C PHE A 359 12.95 59.52 26.98
N ALA A 360 13.67 58.55 26.42
CA ALA A 360 15.10 58.39 26.68
C ALA A 360 15.93 59.60 26.20
N GLN A 361 15.48 60.29 25.16
CA GLN A 361 16.12 61.52 24.67
C GLN A 361 15.89 62.70 25.62
N GLN A 362 14.69 62.86 26.19
CA GLN A 362 14.39 63.88 27.21
C GLN A 362 15.30 63.74 28.44
N GLN A 363 15.44 62.51 28.98
CA GLN A 363 16.29 62.25 30.16
C GLN A 363 17.78 62.55 29.92
N ARG A 364 18.27 62.44 28.68
CA ARG A 364 19.67 62.79 28.35
C ARG A 364 19.94 64.27 28.55
N THR A 365 18.99 65.13 28.18
CA THR A 365 19.13 66.60 28.27
C THR A 365 19.23 67.08 29.72
N ASP A 366 18.43 66.52 30.63
CA ASP A 366 18.48 66.87 32.06
C ASP A 366 19.81 66.46 32.72
N LYS A 367 20.35 65.30 32.29
CA LYS A 367 21.61 64.75 32.80
C LYS A 367 22.82 65.56 32.34
N LEU A 368 22.77 66.13 31.14
CA LEU A 368 23.79 67.03 30.59
C LEU A 368 23.99 68.27 31.47
N HIS A 369 22.89 68.95 31.85
CA HIS A 369 22.94 70.15 32.68
C HIS A 369 23.57 69.88 34.06
N SER A 370 23.29 68.72 34.65
CA SER A 370 23.86 68.32 35.95
C SER A 370 25.39 68.10 35.90
N LEU A 371 25.91 67.57 34.79
CA LEU A 371 27.33 67.27 34.63
C LEU A 371 28.19 68.51 34.40
N LEU A 372 27.69 69.48 33.63
CA LEU A 372 28.39 70.74 33.38
C LEU A 372 28.67 71.50 34.70
N ARG A 373 27.67 71.57 35.58
CA ARG A 373 27.81 72.19 36.91
C ARG A 373 28.91 71.55 37.78
N ARG A 374 29.09 70.23 37.69
CA ARG A 374 30.10 69.49 38.46
C ARG A 374 31.51 69.64 37.88
N ALA A 375 31.62 69.81 36.56
CA ALA A 375 32.90 70.07 35.91
C ALA A 375 33.52 71.41 36.37
N ASP A 376 32.69 72.43 36.59
CA ASP A 376 33.12 73.72 37.12
C ASP A 376 33.73 73.62 38.52
N GLU A 377 33.21 72.75 39.37
CA GLU A 377 33.76 72.50 40.71
C GLU A 377 35.15 71.83 40.66
N ALA A 378 35.39 70.89 39.72
CA ALA A 378 36.66 70.17 39.60
C ALA A 378 37.80 71.06 39.05
N HIS A 379 37.46 72.01 38.16
CA HIS A 379 38.40 73.00 37.63
C HIS A 379 39.04 73.83 38.74
N SER A 380 38.23 74.25 39.71
CA SER A 380 38.67 75.09 40.83
C SER A 380 39.72 74.44 41.74
N LYS A 381 39.90 73.10 41.66
CA LYS A 381 40.79 72.31 42.53
C LYS A 381 42.06 71.80 41.82
N ALA A 382 42.30 72.18 40.56
CA ALA A 382 43.39 71.65 39.73
C ALA A 382 43.43 70.10 39.62
N GLU A 383 42.27 69.45 39.80
CA GLU A 383 42.09 68.00 39.62
C GLU A 383 41.87 67.71 38.12
N PHE A 384 42.88 67.97 37.29
CA PHE A 384 42.74 67.99 35.81
C PHE A 384 42.21 66.66 35.21
N ILE A 385 42.53 65.51 35.82
CA ILE A 385 41.97 64.21 35.42
C ILE A 385 40.45 64.15 35.69
N LYS A 386 39.99 64.68 36.82
CA LYS A 386 38.58 64.64 37.25
C LYS A 386 37.73 65.68 36.52
N GLU A 387 38.29 66.85 36.23
CA GLU A 387 37.67 67.86 35.40
C GLU A 387 37.48 67.36 33.96
N ALA A 388 38.53 66.78 33.34
CA ALA A 388 38.44 66.19 32.01
C ALA A 388 37.34 65.11 31.94
N GLY A 389 37.28 64.23 32.94
CA GLY A 389 36.27 63.16 32.99
C GLY A 389 34.82 63.65 33.17
N LEU A 390 34.59 64.82 33.78
CA LEU A 390 33.25 65.42 33.91
C LEU A 390 32.83 66.16 32.64
N LEU A 391 33.76 66.87 31.99
CA LEU A 391 33.53 67.53 30.70
C LEU A 391 33.32 66.52 29.56
N GLU A 392 34.07 65.41 29.53
CA GLU A 392 33.87 64.33 28.56
C GLU A 392 32.48 63.70 28.65
N ARG A 393 32.00 63.43 29.88
CA ARG A 393 30.65 62.89 30.12
C ARG A 393 29.56 63.87 29.72
N ALA A 394 29.78 65.17 29.89
CA ALA A 394 28.86 66.19 29.41
C ALA A 394 28.86 66.24 27.86
N MET A 395 30.02 66.26 27.21
CA MET A 395 30.11 66.21 25.74
C MET A 395 29.51 64.92 25.14
N ALA A 396 29.54 63.80 25.87
CA ALA A 396 28.93 62.55 25.45
C ALA A 396 27.38 62.56 25.55
N LEU A 397 26.80 63.45 26.34
CA LEU A 397 25.35 63.55 26.58
C LEU A 397 24.65 64.65 25.76
N GLY A 398 25.39 65.59 25.14
CA GLY A 398 24.83 66.64 24.28
C GLY A 398 25.83 67.26 23.29
N ASN A 399 25.33 68.05 22.32
CA ASN A 399 26.19 68.70 21.32
C ASN A 399 27.12 69.73 21.98
N ALA A 400 28.39 69.38 22.14
CA ALA A 400 29.43 70.24 22.70
C ALA A 400 29.68 71.45 21.78
N ASP A 401 29.40 72.65 22.28
CA ASP A 401 29.75 73.90 21.62
C ASP A 401 31.29 74.08 21.57
N ASP A 402 31.76 74.98 20.71
CA ASP A 402 33.20 75.17 20.50
C ASP A 402 33.94 75.66 21.76
N LYS A 403 33.24 76.35 22.68
CA LYS A 403 33.81 76.79 23.96
C LYS A 403 34.06 75.61 24.90
N LEU A 404 33.15 74.64 24.96
CA LEU A 404 33.30 73.44 25.79
C LEU A 404 34.42 72.53 25.28
N ARG A 405 34.54 72.42 23.95
CA ARG A 405 35.60 71.63 23.29
C ARG A 405 36.98 72.20 23.56
N GLU A 406 37.14 73.52 23.49
CA GLU A 406 38.44 74.16 23.71
C GLU A 406 38.90 74.03 25.17
N ARG A 407 37.98 74.18 26.13
CA ARG A 407 38.25 73.95 27.56
C ARG A 407 38.65 72.51 27.85
N PHE A 408 37.94 71.53 27.27
CA PHE A 408 38.30 70.12 27.41
C PHE A 408 39.71 69.84 26.88
N LYS A 409 40.09 70.43 25.73
CA LYS A 409 41.38 70.21 25.08
C LYS A 409 42.58 70.65 25.95
N GLN A 410 42.45 71.80 26.62
CA GLN A 410 43.51 72.34 27.48
C GLN A 410 43.70 71.50 28.75
N VAL A 411 42.60 71.11 29.40
CA VAL A 411 42.61 70.28 30.61
C VAL A 411 43.11 68.85 30.30
N GLN A 412 42.75 68.32 29.13
CA GLN A 412 43.20 67.01 28.66
C GLN A 412 44.72 66.96 28.42
N GLN A 413 45.32 68.04 27.91
CA GLN A 413 46.76 68.09 27.62
C GLN A 413 47.61 68.07 28.91
N ALA A 414 47.17 68.80 29.95
CA ALA A 414 47.83 68.82 31.24
C ALA A 414 47.70 67.49 32.00
N ALA A 415 46.53 66.84 31.94
CA ALA A 415 46.30 65.52 32.54
C ALA A 415 47.15 64.41 31.88
N LYS A 416 47.37 64.50 30.56
CA LYS A 416 48.05 63.46 29.78
C LYS A 416 49.55 63.35 30.06
N LEU A 417 50.25 64.47 30.21
CA LEU A 417 51.68 64.48 30.53
C LEU A 417 51.99 63.86 31.91
N GLN A 418 51.13 64.07 32.90
CA GLN A 418 51.31 63.52 34.25
C GLN A 418 51.01 62.01 34.30
N GLN A 419 50.10 61.53 33.47
CA GLN A 419 49.70 60.14 33.40
C GLN A 419 50.73 59.27 32.64
N ASP A 420 51.33 59.80 31.57
CA ASP A 420 52.20 59.04 30.67
C ASP A 420 53.49 58.49 31.34
N GLU A 421 54.07 59.21 32.30
CA GLU A 421 55.31 58.82 33.01
C GLU A 421 55.05 57.77 34.11
N ALA A 422 53.91 57.88 34.80
CA ALA A 422 53.51 56.93 35.83
C ALA A 422 53.21 55.54 35.24
N GLU A 423 52.68 55.48 34.01
CA GLU A 423 52.27 54.24 33.35
C GLU A 423 53.45 53.41 32.82
N ILE A 424 54.53 54.04 32.33
CA ILE A 424 55.74 53.32 31.87
C ILE A 424 56.43 52.62 33.06
N THR A 425 56.62 53.35 34.17
CA THR A 425 57.35 52.86 35.35
C THR A 425 56.65 51.68 36.02
N GLU A 426 55.33 51.74 36.14
CA GLU A 426 54.55 50.68 36.77
C GLU A 426 54.44 49.43 35.88
N THR A 427 54.45 49.58 34.54
CA THR A 427 54.42 48.44 33.59
C THR A 427 55.66 47.56 33.73
N ILE A 428 56.84 48.16 33.87
CA ILE A 428 58.11 47.45 34.04
C ILE A 428 58.17 46.77 35.42
N LYS A 429 57.71 47.47 36.47
CA LYS A 429 57.66 46.93 37.83
C LYS A 429 56.79 45.66 37.96
N LEU A 430 55.67 45.60 37.22
CA LEU A 430 54.82 44.40 37.20
C LEU A 430 55.50 43.20 36.54
N TRP A 431 56.36 43.42 35.53
CA TRP A 431 57.11 42.33 34.88
C TRP A 431 58.14 41.71 35.84
N THR A 432 58.93 42.57 36.49
CA THR A 432 59.99 42.15 37.41
C THR A 432 59.43 41.48 38.68
N ALA A 433 58.22 41.84 39.09
CA ALA A 433 57.49 41.17 40.17
C ALA A 433 56.84 39.82 39.78
N GLY A 434 57.08 39.30 38.57
CA GLY A 434 56.54 38.03 38.09
C GLY A 434 55.07 38.07 37.64
N ARG A 435 54.43 39.25 37.65
CA ARG A 435 53.02 39.45 37.22
C ARG A 435 52.95 39.66 35.71
N LYS A 436 53.44 38.67 34.95
CA LYS A 436 53.67 38.74 33.50
C LYS A 436 52.44 39.15 32.68
N LYS A 437 51.28 38.52 32.93
CA LYS A 437 50.00 38.83 32.23
C LYS A 437 49.58 40.28 32.43
N GLU A 438 49.68 40.78 33.66
CA GLU A 438 49.25 42.14 34.00
C GLU A 438 50.17 43.20 33.41
N SER A 439 51.48 42.92 33.40
CA SER A 439 52.47 43.79 32.76
C SER A 439 52.26 43.87 31.25
N LEU A 440 52.05 42.74 30.55
CA LEU A 440 51.79 42.74 29.10
C LEU A 440 50.47 43.44 28.76
N LEU A 441 49.40 43.21 29.53
CA LEU A 441 48.11 43.91 29.34
C LEU A 441 48.25 45.42 29.45
N ARG A 442 49.03 45.87 30.43
CA ARG A 442 49.32 47.28 30.61
C ARG A 442 50.16 47.83 29.47
N CYS A 443 51.15 47.06 28.99
CA CYS A 443 51.96 47.43 27.84
C CYS A 443 51.13 47.61 26.55
N VAL A 444 50.08 46.80 26.31
CA VAL A 444 49.17 47.00 25.15
C VAL A 444 48.54 48.39 25.16
N ALA A 445 48.13 48.87 26.35
CA ALA A 445 47.43 50.14 26.52
C ALA A 445 48.34 51.39 26.37
N LEU A 446 49.66 51.21 26.44
CA LEU A 446 50.63 52.30 26.28
C LEU A 446 50.69 52.81 24.83
N SER A 447 51.03 54.08 24.63
CA SER A 447 51.33 54.60 23.28
C SER A 447 52.55 53.95 22.65
N GLU A 448 52.71 54.05 21.33
CA GLU A 448 53.86 53.47 20.62
C GLU A 448 55.21 54.00 21.15
N LYS A 449 55.27 55.29 21.51
CA LYS A 449 56.44 55.93 22.12
C LYS A 449 56.75 55.31 23.50
N GLN A 450 55.72 55.11 24.32
CA GLN A 450 55.86 54.47 25.65
C GLN A 450 56.20 52.98 25.55
N ARG A 451 55.64 52.23 24.59
CA ARG A 451 55.96 50.82 24.35
C ARG A 451 57.41 50.63 23.91
N ARG A 452 57.91 51.47 22.99
CA ARG A 452 59.33 51.46 22.62
C ARG A 452 60.23 51.68 23.83
N GLU A 453 59.84 52.58 24.73
CA GLU A 453 60.58 52.81 25.98
C GLU A 453 60.54 51.60 26.93
N VAL A 454 59.40 50.91 27.05
CA VAL A 454 59.29 49.66 27.83
C VAL A 454 60.14 48.53 27.24
N ILE A 455 60.14 48.35 25.91
CA ILE A 455 60.95 47.34 25.22
C ILE A 455 62.45 47.62 25.41
N ASN A 456 62.87 48.87 25.23
CA ASN A 456 64.27 49.28 25.41
C ASN A 456 64.77 49.03 26.84
N ARG A 457 63.92 49.21 27.85
CA ARG A 457 64.29 49.05 29.27
C ARG A 457 64.23 47.61 29.80
N ASN A 458 63.43 46.70 29.20
CA ASN A 458 63.15 45.37 29.77
C ASN A 458 63.69 44.17 28.94
N GLN A 459 64.09 44.37 27.67
CA GLN A 459 64.78 43.39 26.77
C GLN A 459 64.18 41.97 26.62
N ASP A 460 63.00 41.67 27.19
CA ASP A 460 62.36 40.35 27.07
C ASP A 460 61.60 40.16 25.75
N GLU A 461 61.72 38.97 25.15
CA GLU A 461 61.12 38.62 23.85
C GLU A 461 59.59 38.78 23.83
N HIS A 462 58.89 38.59 24.96
CA HIS A 462 57.43 38.69 25.03
C HIS A 462 56.92 40.11 24.70
N PHE A 463 57.65 41.16 25.09
CA PHE A 463 57.27 42.53 24.72
C PHE A 463 57.53 42.81 23.24
N THR A 464 58.54 42.16 22.67
CA THR A 464 58.86 42.25 21.24
C THR A 464 57.78 41.56 20.40
N TRP A 465 57.36 40.35 20.78
CA TRP A 465 56.25 39.64 20.14
C TRP A 465 54.94 40.42 20.26
N LEU A 466 54.62 40.93 21.46
CA LEU A 466 53.43 41.73 21.69
C LEU A 466 53.42 43.01 20.85
N SER A 467 54.55 43.70 20.73
CA SER A 467 54.66 44.90 19.91
C SER A 467 54.45 44.60 18.42
N ARG A 468 54.96 43.48 17.90
CA ARG A 468 54.73 43.05 16.51
C ARG A 468 53.26 42.76 16.24
N ILE A 469 52.57 42.09 17.17
CA ILE A 469 51.12 41.81 17.07
C ILE A 469 50.33 43.12 17.08
N ILE A 470 50.64 44.05 17.98
CA ILE A 470 49.95 45.36 18.04
C ILE A 470 50.16 46.16 16.75
N SER A 471 51.38 46.17 16.19
CA SER A 471 51.69 46.87 14.95
C SER A 471 50.98 46.27 13.73
N ALA A 472 50.85 44.94 13.68
CA ALA A 472 50.20 44.24 12.56
C ALA A 472 48.66 44.20 12.69
N GLN A 473 48.13 44.18 13.91
CA GLN A 473 46.71 43.91 14.19
C GLN A 473 46.18 44.75 15.36
N SER A 474 46.13 46.07 15.19
CA SER A 474 45.72 47.03 16.22
C SER A 474 44.27 46.92 16.71
N SER A 475 43.41 46.18 16.01
CA SER A 475 41.98 46.01 16.30
C SER A 475 41.62 44.82 17.20
N LEU A 476 42.59 43.97 17.56
CA LEU A 476 42.36 42.82 18.42
C LEU A 476 42.20 43.21 19.91
N LYS A 477 41.43 42.40 20.66
CA LYS A 477 41.26 42.61 22.10
C LYS A 477 42.59 42.41 22.84
N PRO A 478 43.02 43.32 23.73
CA PRO A 478 44.29 43.22 24.46
C PRO A 478 44.48 41.89 25.20
N GLN A 479 43.43 41.35 25.83
CA GLN A 479 43.51 40.06 26.51
C GLN A 479 43.91 38.92 25.58
N LYS A 480 43.36 38.91 24.35
CA LYS A 480 43.66 37.86 23.36
C LYS A 480 45.09 37.94 22.86
N MET A 481 45.63 39.14 22.69
CA MET A 481 47.04 39.35 22.31
C MET A 481 47.98 38.83 23.40
N VAL A 482 47.68 39.18 24.66
CA VAL A 482 48.53 38.79 25.80
C VAL A 482 48.47 37.28 26.07
N GLU A 483 47.28 36.68 26.02
CA GLU A 483 47.13 35.23 26.17
C GLU A 483 47.87 34.47 25.07
N ALA A 484 47.79 34.95 23.82
CA ALA A 484 48.53 34.38 22.71
C ALA A 484 50.05 34.44 22.91
N VAL A 485 50.58 35.59 23.38
CA VAL A 485 52.01 35.79 23.63
C VAL A 485 52.52 34.93 24.79
N LEU A 486 51.73 34.78 25.86
CA LEU A 486 52.09 33.90 26.97
C LEU A 486 52.04 32.42 26.57
N ALA A 487 51.00 32.00 25.84
CA ALA A 487 50.89 30.65 25.31
C ALA A 487 52.05 30.29 24.37
N LEU A 488 52.54 31.26 23.59
CA LEU A 488 53.74 31.11 22.77
C LEU A 488 55.00 30.87 23.61
N GLY A 489 55.18 31.62 24.70
CA GLY A 489 56.29 31.44 25.64
C GLY A 489 56.28 30.05 26.29
N GLU A 490 55.14 29.61 26.80
CA GLU A 490 54.97 28.27 27.40
C GLU A 490 55.19 27.16 26.37
N SER A 491 54.66 27.32 25.15
CA SER A 491 54.83 26.34 24.07
C SER A 491 56.27 26.18 23.61
N LYS A 492 57.02 27.29 23.54
CA LYS A 492 58.47 27.28 23.25
C LYS A 492 59.22 26.49 24.32
N GLU A 493 58.87 26.66 25.59
CA GLU A 493 59.51 25.97 26.71
C GLU A 493 59.22 24.47 26.72
N ILE A 494 57.99 24.04 26.42
CA ILE A 494 57.59 22.62 26.36
C ILE A 494 58.37 21.88 25.27
N LEU A 495 58.48 22.44 24.05
CA LEU A 495 59.22 21.80 22.97
C LEU A 495 60.74 21.78 23.22
N GLN A 496 61.30 22.85 23.80
CA GLN A 496 62.74 22.89 24.14
C GLN A 496 63.13 21.86 25.20
N LYS A 497 62.20 21.48 26.08
CA LYS A 497 62.38 20.45 27.11
C LYS A 497 62.02 19.03 26.63
N GLY A 498 61.65 18.86 25.36
CA GLY A 498 61.28 17.55 24.78
C GLY A 498 59.94 17.00 25.29
N GLY A 499 59.00 17.87 25.69
CA GLY A 499 57.66 17.45 26.13
C GLY A 499 56.74 16.99 25.01
N ASP A 500 55.54 16.52 25.37
CA ASP A 500 54.52 16.07 24.41
C ASP A 500 54.11 17.24 23.47
N PRO A 501 54.17 17.07 22.14
CA PRO A 501 53.82 18.13 21.19
C PRO A 501 52.30 18.36 21.06
N ARG A 502 51.43 17.44 21.49
CA ARG A 502 49.97 17.54 21.29
C ARG A 502 49.33 18.71 22.06
N PRO A 503 49.65 18.96 23.35
CA PRO A 503 49.21 20.17 24.06
C PRO A 503 49.72 21.47 23.40
N VAL A 504 50.90 21.44 22.78
CA VAL A 504 51.49 22.60 22.08
C VAL A 504 50.72 22.94 20.80
N VAL A 505 50.40 21.94 19.98
CA VAL A 505 49.59 22.15 18.76
C VAL A 505 48.23 22.73 19.11
N SER A 506 47.52 22.10 20.06
CA SER A 506 46.18 22.54 20.47
C SER A 506 46.20 23.94 21.12
N GLY A 507 47.19 24.24 21.97
CA GLY A 507 47.36 25.53 22.62
C GLY A 507 47.66 26.67 21.65
N LEU A 508 48.57 26.46 20.69
CA LEU A 508 48.93 27.50 19.71
C LEU A 508 47.87 27.70 18.62
N GLN A 509 47.18 26.64 18.18
CA GLN A 509 46.10 26.75 17.18
C GLN A 509 44.95 27.63 17.65
N LEU A 510 44.62 27.62 18.95
CA LEU A 510 43.60 28.51 19.53
C LEU A 510 43.94 30.00 19.34
N HIS A 511 45.23 30.32 19.18
CA HIS A 511 45.75 31.68 19.07
C HIS A 511 46.37 32.01 17.70
N ILE A 512 46.32 31.09 16.72
CA ILE A 512 47.08 31.22 15.45
C ILE A 512 46.74 32.47 14.65
N LYS A 513 45.48 32.91 14.67
CA LYS A 513 45.04 34.14 13.98
C LYS A 513 45.68 35.41 14.56
N VAL A 514 45.99 35.37 15.85
CA VAL A 514 46.65 36.47 16.58
C VAL A 514 48.17 36.40 16.39
N LEU A 515 48.73 35.19 16.43
CA LEU A 515 50.18 34.94 16.32
C LEU A 515 50.73 34.94 14.90
N HIS A 516 49.88 35.02 13.86
CA HIS A 516 50.31 34.91 12.46
C HIS A 516 51.41 35.92 12.04
N SER A 517 51.53 37.07 12.73
CA SER A 517 52.53 38.11 12.49
C SER A 517 53.83 37.90 13.27
N VAL A 518 53.94 36.80 14.01
CA VAL A 518 55.11 36.39 14.80
C VAL A 518 55.68 35.10 14.16
N PRO A 519 56.75 35.19 13.34
CA PRO A 519 57.35 34.04 12.67
C PRO A 519 57.70 32.88 13.62
N GLU A 520 58.16 33.21 14.82
CA GLU A 520 58.56 32.25 15.84
C GLU A 520 57.39 31.35 16.30
N ALA A 521 56.14 31.82 16.19
CA ALA A 521 54.95 31.02 16.50
C ALA A 521 54.62 29.99 15.40
N GLN A 522 54.89 30.34 14.14
CA GLN A 522 54.66 29.45 13.00
C GLN A 522 55.67 28.29 13.02
N ASP A 523 56.94 28.58 13.30
CA ASP A 523 58.00 27.57 13.39
C ASP A 523 57.75 26.56 14.53
N ILE A 524 57.31 27.05 15.70
CA ILE A 524 56.99 26.20 16.86
C ILE A 524 55.76 25.34 16.56
N LEU A 525 54.72 25.89 15.94
CA LEU A 525 53.52 25.14 15.58
C LEU A 525 53.83 24.06 14.53
N HIS A 526 54.59 24.39 13.48
CA HIS A 526 54.97 23.43 12.44
C HIS A 526 55.73 22.24 13.02
N ARG A 527 56.75 22.49 13.85
CA ARG A 527 57.53 21.43 14.51
C ARG A 527 56.66 20.56 15.42
N ALA A 528 55.74 21.16 16.17
CA ALA A 528 54.82 20.40 17.03
C ALA A 528 53.84 19.55 16.22
N GLN A 529 53.36 20.05 15.07
CA GLN A 529 52.49 19.29 14.16
C GLN A 529 53.22 18.09 13.56
N GLU A 530 54.44 18.28 13.04
CA GLU A 530 55.26 17.19 12.50
C GLU A 530 55.53 16.10 13.54
N MET A 531 55.89 16.49 14.77
CA MET A 531 56.14 15.53 15.86
C MET A 531 54.87 14.80 16.32
N SER A 532 53.72 15.47 16.31
CA SER A 532 52.43 14.86 16.65
C SER A 532 51.92 13.89 15.57
N GLU A 533 52.07 14.25 14.29
CA GLU A 533 51.66 13.41 13.17
C GLU A 533 52.50 12.13 13.09
N ALA A 534 53.81 12.22 13.36
CA ALA A 534 54.69 11.05 13.45
C ALA A 534 54.28 10.07 14.57
N LEU A 535 53.90 10.59 15.75
CA LEU A 535 53.47 9.77 16.90
C LEU A 535 52.13 9.04 16.64
N GLU A 536 51.17 9.71 16.01
CA GLU A 536 49.86 9.10 15.71
C GLU A 536 49.94 8.11 14.53
N SER A 537 50.81 8.36 13.53
CA SER A 537 51.07 7.43 12.42
C SER A 537 51.66 6.10 12.89
N GLU A 538 52.64 6.11 13.80
CA GLU A 538 53.23 4.88 14.36
C GLU A 538 52.21 4.06 15.16
N LYS A 539 51.37 4.72 15.98
CA LYS A 539 50.31 4.04 16.71
C LYS A 539 49.27 3.40 15.78
N ALA A 540 48.93 4.06 14.68
CA ALA A 540 48.01 3.51 13.70
C ALA A 540 48.60 2.29 12.98
N LYS A 541 49.89 2.29 12.65
CA LYS A 541 50.59 1.12 12.07
C LYS A 541 50.60 -0.07 13.03
N GLU A 542 50.84 0.15 14.32
CA GLU A 542 50.79 -0.92 15.34
C GLU A 542 49.39 -1.55 15.44
N LEU A 543 48.34 -0.72 15.41
CA LEU A 543 46.95 -1.19 15.43
C LEU A 543 46.57 -1.97 14.16
N LEU A 544 47.02 -1.51 12.99
CA LEU A 544 46.80 -2.21 11.72
C LEU A 544 47.50 -3.57 11.70
N LYS A 545 48.75 -3.63 12.13
CA LYS A 545 49.51 -4.88 12.23
C LYS A 545 48.88 -5.86 13.22
N LYS A 546 48.45 -5.36 14.38
CA LYS A 546 47.75 -6.17 15.39
C LYS A 546 46.42 -6.70 14.86
N ALA A 547 45.66 -5.91 14.10
CA ALA A 547 44.43 -6.35 13.45
C ALA A 547 44.68 -7.44 12.41
N GLU A 548 45.78 -7.34 11.65
CA GLU A 548 46.18 -8.36 10.67
C GLU A 548 46.57 -9.68 11.35
N ASP A 549 47.39 -9.62 12.40
CA ASP A 549 47.81 -10.80 13.19
C ASP A 549 46.59 -11.49 13.83
N LEU A 550 45.63 -10.73 14.38
CA LEU A 550 44.40 -11.25 14.97
C LEU A 550 43.44 -11.85 13.92
N ALA A 551 43.35 -11.22 12.74
CA ALA A 551 42.56 -11.76 11.63
C ALA A 551 43.12 -13.10 11.11
N ALA A 552 44.45 -13.28 11.14
CA ALA A 552 45.11 -14.51 10.73
C ALA A 552 44.82 -15.71 11.65
N VAL A 553 44.52 -15.46 12.93
CA VAL A 553 44.15 -16.49 13.93
C VAL A 553 42.63 -16.62 14.14
N GLU A 554 41.83 -16.03 13.25
CA GLU A 554 40.36 -16.04 13.27
C GLU A 554 39.71 -15.36 14.51
N ASP A 555 40.43 -14.47 15.21
CA ASP A 555 39.87 -13.65 16.29
C ASP A 555 39.30 -12.32 15.75
N PHE A 556 38.15 -12.44 15.09
CA PHE A 556 37.53 -11.33 14.36
C PHE A 556 37.05 -10.21 15.27
N GLN A 557 36.63 -10.52 16.50
CA GLN A 557 36.09 -9.52 17.41
C GLN A 557 37.20 -8.58 17.90
N SER A 558 38.34 -9.13 18.33
CA SER A 558 39.48 -8.30 18.73
C SER A 558 40.17 -7.63 17.53
N ALA A 559 40.17 -8.24 16.34
CA ALA A 559 40.64 -7.58 15.12
C ALA A 559 39.76 -6.35 14.75
N ARG A 560 38.43 -6.46 14.90
CA ARG A 560 37.48 -5.37 14.69
C ARG A 560 37.71 -4.22 15.66
N GLU A 561 37.89 -4.52 16.94
CA GLU A 561 38.21 -3.51 17.96
C GLU A 561 39.49 -2.74 17.66
N CYS A 562 40.50 -3.39 17.06
CA CYS A 562 41.73 -2.72 16.61
C CYS A 562 41.47 -1.80 15.41
N ILE A 563 40.69 -2.26 14.43
CA ILE A 563 40.33 -1.49 13.23
C ILE A 563 39.48 -0.25 13.57
N ASP A 564 38.51 -0.37 14.49
CA ASP A 564 37.64 0.74 14.88
C ASP A 564 38.38 1.84 15.66
N GLN A 565 39.57 1.54 16.21
CA GLN A 565 40.45 2.52 16.86
C GLN A 565 41.34 3.30 15.89
N VAL A 566 41.43 2.88 14.61
CA VAL A 566 42.26 3.54 13.60
C VAL A 566 41.51 4.73 12.99
N LYS A 567 42.11 5.92 13.06
CA LYS A 567 41.57 7.14 12.41
C LYS A 567 42.01 7.20 10.95
N VAL A 568 41.13 6.78 10.04
CA VAL A 568 41.41 6.65 8.59
C VAL A 568 41.94 7.95 7.96
N ASP A 569 41.44 9.11 8.40
CA ASP A 569 41.83 10.43 7.86
C ASP A 569 43.30 10.79 8.13
N GLN A 570 43.94 10.11 9.09
CA GLN A 570 45.32 10.35 9.53
C GLN A 570 46.32 9.34 8.97
N LEU A 571 45.86 8.40 8.14
CA LEU A 571 46.71 7.43 7.46
C LEU A 571 47.29 8.05 6.18
N ASP A 572 48.53 7.69 5.87
CA ASP A 572 49.10 7.88 4.54
C ASP A 572 48.42 6.93 3.52
N GLU A 573 48.73 7.12 2.23
CA GLU A 573 48.04 6.41 1.15
C GLU A 573 48.26 4.88 1.20
N ASP A 574 49.44 4.44 1.63
CA ASP A 574 49.78 3.02 1.73
C ASP A 574 49.07 2.35 2.91
N ASN A 575 49.03 2.99 4.07
CA ASN A 575 48.32 2.48 5.24
C ASN A 575 46.79 2.52 5.05
N ARG A 576 46.25 3.45 4.25
CA ARG A 576 44.82 3.41 3.86
C ARG A 576 44.48 2.20 3.02
N LYS A 577 45.37 1.79 2.11
CA LYS A 577 45.18 0.56 1.31
C LYS A 577 45.19 -0.68 2.21
N ILE A 578 46.13 -0.75 3.16
CA ILE A 578 46.23 -1.83 4.14
C ILE A 578 44.96 -1.88 5.02
N PHE A 579 44.50 -0.73 5.53
CA PHE A 579 43.24 -0.64 6.29
C PHE A 579 42.04 -1.14 5.47
N ALA A 580 41.92 -0.72 4.20
CA ALA A 580 40.81 -1.12 3.34
C ALA A 580 40.81 -2.62 3.06
N ASP A 581 41.98 -3.22 2.83
CA ASP A 581 42.13 -4.66 2.62
C ASP A 581 41.76 -5.47 3.87
N ILE A 582 42.30 -5.11 5.04
CA ILE A 582 41.99 -5.79 6.31
C ILE A 582 40.50 -5.65 6.66
N ASN A 583 39.93 -4.45 6.54
CA ASN A 583 38.51 -4.20 6.82
C ASN A 583 37.60 -4.94 5.83
N GLY A 584 38.00 -5.05 4.55
CA GLY A 584 37.31 -5.86 3.54
C GLY A 584 37.33 -7.35 3.86
N LYS A 585 38.50 -7.88 4.25
CA LYS A 585 38.67 -9.28 4.71
C LYS A 585 37.82 -9.58 5.94
N LEU A 586 37.84 -8.72 6.96
CA LEU A 586 37.04 -8.89 8.18
C LEU A 586 35.54 -8.92 7.88
N LYS A 587 35.02 -7.97 7.08
CA LYS A 587 33.60 -7.97 6.67
C LYS A 587 33.19 -9.25 5.95
N ARG A 588 34.05 -9.76 5.07
CA ARG A 588 33.81 -11.04 4.35
C ARG A 588 33.75 -12.21 5.34
N LEU A 589 34.67 -12.28 6.30
CA LEU A 589 34.73 -13.36 7.29
C LEU A 589 33.57 -13.31 8.30
N GLU A 590 33.18 -12.12 8.77
CA GLU A 590 31.99 -11.92 9.62
C GLU A 590 30.70 -12.36 8.92
N SER A 591 30.57 -12.03 7.62
CA SER A 591 29.44 -12.46 6.79
C SER A 591 29.39 -13.99 6.68
N ILE A 592 30.54 -14.63 6.40
CA ILE A 592 30.67 -16.10 6.37
C ILE A 592 30.27 -16.72 7.72
N HIS A 593 30.76 -16.19 8.84
CA HIS A 593 30.45 -16.70 10.18
C HIS A 593 28.96 -16.59 10.51
N THR A 594 28.35 -15.45 10.17
CA THR A 594 26.91 -15.21 10.35
C THR A 594 26.09 -16.19 9.52
N MET A 595 26.46 -16.42 8.25
CA MET A 595 25.82 -17.42 7.40
C MET A 595 25.98 -18.83 7.95
N LYS A 596 27.16 -19.22 8.45
CA LYS A 596 27.37 -20.53 9.09
C LYS A 596 26.47 -20.74 10.31
N LYS A 597 26.36 -19.73 11.19
CA LYS A 597 25.44 -19.79 12.34
C LYS A 597 23.98 -19.91 11.92
N ARG A 598 23.56 -19.12 10.92
CA ARG A 598 22.19 -19.18 10.38
C ARG A 598 21.90 -20.54 9.74
N TYR A 599 22.86 -21.12 9.01
CA TYR A 599 22.74 -22.46 8.46
C TYR A 599 22.46 -23.51 9.55
N ILE A 600 23.23 -23.50 10.63
CA ILE A 600 23.03 -24.44 11.75
C ILE A 600 21.62 -24.26 12.33
N SER A 601 21.22 -23.01 12.61
CA SER A 601 19.89 -22.73 13.15
C SER A 601 18.74 -23.17 12.24
N GLU A 602 18.85 -23.01 10.91
CA GLU A 602 17.81 -23.44 9.97
C GLU A 602 17.80 -24.97 9.80
N ALA A 603 18.99 -25.59 9.80
CA ALA A 603 19.11 -27.04 9.70
C ALA A 603 18.52 -27.75 10.93
N ASP A 604 18.74 -27.21 12.13
CA ASP A 604 18.18 -27.74 13.40
C ASP A 604 16.65 -27.63 13.45
N ARG A 605 16.06 -26.65 12.76
CA ARG A 605 14.61 -26.49 12.60
C ARG A 605 14.01 -27.37 11.51
N GLY A 606 14.83 -28.12 10.76
CA GLY A 606 14.37 -28.90 9.61
C GLY A 606 14.03 -28.05 8.37
N ASN A 607 14.40 -26.76 8.32
CA ASN A 607 14.11 -25.90 7.17
C ASN A 607 15.09 -26.16 6.03
N HIS A 608 14.80 -27.16 5.21
CA HIS A 608 15.70 -27.62 4.15
C HIS A 608 15.92 -26.60 3.03
N PHE A 609 14.91 -25.79 2.67
CA PHE A 609 15.05 -24.73 1.65
C PHE A 609 16.05 -23.65 2.10
N SER A 610 15.82 -23.02 3.26
CA SER A 610 16.73 -21.98 3.78
C SER A 610 18.14 -22.53 4.01
N SER A 611 18.25 -23.76 4.51
CA SER A 611 19.54 -24.41 4.73
C SER A 611 20.30 -24.62 3.43
N ARG A 612 19.62 -25.04 2.36
CA ARG A 612 20.21 -25.19 1.03
C ARG A 612 20.71 -23.86 0.49
N ASP A 613 19.90 -22.80 0.56
CA ASP A 613 20.26 -21.48 0.02
C ASP A 613 21.48 -20.89 0.72
N ILE A 614 21.53 -21.00 2.04
CA ILE A 614 22.68 -20.54 2.82
C ILE A 614 23.93 -21.37 2.48
N ALA A 615 23.79 -22.69 2.34
CA ALA A 615 24.88 -23.56 1.93
C ALA A 615 25.38 -23.25 0.52
N LEU A 616 24.49 -22.93 -0.42
CA LEU A 616 24.84 -22.54 -1.79
C LEU A 616 25.61 -21.21 -1.80
N LYS A 617 25.14 -20.21 -1.04
CA LYS A 617 25.85 -18.93 -0.86
C LYS A 617 27.24 -19.13 -0.24
N LEU A 618 27.35 -19.98 0.79
CA LEU A 618 28.63 -20.35 1.39
C LEU A 618 29.56 -21.06 0.40
N ALA A 619 29.04 -21.96 -0.44
CA ALA A 619 29.82 -22.63 -1.47
C ALA A 619 30.33 -21.67 -2.57
N GLY A 620 29.59 -20.59 -2.85
CA GLY A 620 29.97 -19.58 -3.85
C GLY A 620 31.06 -18.61 -3.38
N ILE A 621 31.18 -18.37 -2.07
CA ILE A 621 32.12 -17.38 -1.50
C ILE A 621 33.37 -17.99 -0.86
N LEU A 622 33.39 -19.30 -0.59
CA LEU A 622 34.50 -19.99 0.06
C LEU A 622 35.48 -20.60 -0.96
N GLU A 623 36.71 -20.83 -0.52
CA GLU A 623 37.74 -21.48 -1.33
C GLU A 623 37.33 -22.91 -1.74
N PRO A 624 37.80 -23.43 -2.89
CA PRO A 624 37.32 -24.69 -3.48
C PRO A 624 37.23 -25.88 -2.53
N ASP A 625 38.22 -26.05 -1.64
CA ASP A 625 38.29 -27.16 -0.69
C ASP A 625 37.17 -27.11 0.36
N THR A 626 36.86 -25.92 0.87
CA THR A 626 35.74 -25.72 1.81
C THR A 626 34.41 -25.61 1.09
N ALA A 627 34.37 -25.06 -0.12
CA ALA A 627 33.18 -25.03 -0.96
C ALA A 627 32.65 -26.43 -1.28
N SER A 628 33.53 -27.42 -1.46
CA SER A 628 33.15 -28.83 -1.66
C SER A 628 32.30 -29.39 -0.51
N HIS A 629 32.63 -29.05 0.74
CA HIS A 629 31.82 -29.43 1.90
C HIS A 629 30.40 -28.85 1.82
N TRP A 630 30.27 -27.57 1.48
CA TRP A 630 28.98 -26.89 1.36
C TRP A 630 28.16 -27.37 0.15
N ARG A 631 28.79 -27.70 -0.98
CA ARG A 631 28.11 -28.35 -2.11
C ARG A 631 27.53 -29.72 -1.73
N LYS A 632 28.21 -30.49 -0.87
CA LYS A 632 27.63 -31.73 -0.31
C LYS A 632 26.41 -31.45 0.57
N LYS A 633 26.41 -30.34 1.34
CA LYS A 633 25.23 -29.92 2.12
C LYS A 633 24.08 -29.49 1.21
N VAL A 634 24.34 -28.77 0.12
CA VAL A 634 23.33 -28.44 -0.91
C VAL A 634 22.70 -29.72 -1.46
N ALA A 635 23.51 -30.71 -1.88
CA ALA A 635 23.02 -31.98 -2.39
C ALA A 635 22.21 -32.77 -1.34
N TYR A 636 22.65 -32.75 -0.07
CA TYR A 636 21.91 -33.36 1.03
C TYR A 636 20.52 -32.75 1.20
N HIS A 637 20.42 -31.41 1.29
CA HIS A 637 19.13 -30.75 1.49
C HIS A 637 18.21 -30.90 0.27
N SER A 638 18.74 -30.82 -0.94
CA SER A 638 17.98 -31.09 -2.18
C SER A 638 17.41 -32.52 -2.16
N SER A 639 18.22 -33.51 -1.72
CA SER A 639 17.74 -34.88 -1.55
C SER A 639 16.67 -35.04 -0.46
N GLN A 640 16.70 -34.25 0.60
CA GLN A 640 15.64 -34.30 1.63
C GLN A 640 14.34 -33.69 1.10
N ILE A 641 14.41 -32.50 0.47
CA ILE A 641 13.25 -31.83 -0.15
C ILE A 641 12.59 -32.77 -1.17
N ASN A 642 13.38 -33.32 -2.10
CA ASN A 642 12.88 -34.22 -3.14
C ASN A 642 12.25 -35.50 -2.55
N LYS A 643 12.72 -35.97 -1.39
CA LYS A 643 12.13 -37.12 -0.71
C LYS A 643 10.83 -36.75 -0.02
N GLU A 644 10.79 -35.66 0.73
CA GLU A 644 9.61 -35.18 1.46
C GLU A 644 8.45 -34.84 0.52
N TRP A 645 8.78 -34.26 -0.63
CA TRP A 645 7.84 -33.82 -1.66
C TRP A 645 7.60 -34.86 -2.75
N CYS A 646 8.10 -36.09 -2.55
CA CYS A 646 7.92 -37.19 -3.48
C CYS A 646 8.27 -36.84 -4.93
N LEU A 647 9.35 -36.08 -5.18
CA LEU A 647 9.79 -35.73 -6.52
C LEU A 647 10.20 -37.01 -7.27
N VAL A 648 9.45 -37.32 -8.32
CA VAL A 648 9.63 -38.47 -9.18
C VAL A 648 9.80 -37.98 -10.60
N THR A 649 10.88 -38.42 -11.24
CA THR A 649 11.06 -38.24 -12.68
C THR A 649 11.15 -39.60 -13.36
N GLY A 650 10.59 -39.68 -14.57
CA GLY A 650 10.57 -40.90 -15.35
C GLY A 650 10.38 -40.64 -16.84
N ASN A 651 10.81 -41.60 -17.64
CA ASN A 651 10.41 -41.67 -19.04
C ASN A 651 8.94 -42.08 -19.10
N ILE A 652 8.16 -41.32 -19.87
CA ILE A 652 6.72 -41.54 -20.05
C ILE A 652 6.38 -41.91 -21.49
N GLU A 653 7.40 -42.12 -22.33
CA GLU A 653 7.22 -42.62 -23.68
C GLU A 653 6.52 -43.99 -23.67
N GLY A 654 5.43 -44.12 -24.45
CA GLY A 654 4.67 -45.36 -24.57
C GLY A 654 3.74 -45.67 -23.40
N LEU A 655 3.61 -44.78 -22.41
CA LEU A 655 2.55 -44.87 -21.40
C LEU A 655 1.18 -44.57 -22.02
N HIS A 656 0.11 -45.03 -21.36
CA HIS A 656 -1.26 -44.81 -21.83
C HIS A 656 -1.54 -43.30 -22.00
N PRO A 657 -2.26 -42.86 -23.07
CA PRO A 657 -2.54 -41.45 -23.35
C PRO A 657 -3.15 -40.68 -22.18
N CYS A 658 -3.90 -41.34 -21.30
CA CYS A 658 -4.45 -40.70 -20.10
C CYS A 658 -3.37 -40.10 -19.19
N TYR A 659 -2.15 -40.66 -19.15
CA TYR A 659 -1.05 -40.10 -18.36
C TYR A 659 -0.60 -38.76 -18.92
N SER A 660 -0.63 -38.65 -20.25
CA SER A 660 -0.18 -37.47 -20.96
C SER A 660 -1.15 -36.29 -20.89
N SER A 661 -2.44 -36.59 -20.68
CA SER A 661 -3.52 -35.60 -20.59
C SER A 661 -4.01 -35.33 -19.16
N TYR A 662 -3.41 -35.96 -18.15
CA TYR A 662 -3.93 -35.95 -16.78
C TYR A 662 -3.84 -34.57 -16.12
N GLY A 663 -4.93 -34.13 -15.48
CA GLY A 663 -5.01 -32.84 -14.79
C GLY A 663 -4.93 -31.64 -15.74
N LEU A 664 -4.83 -31.87 -17.05
CA LEU A 664 -5.01 -30.82 -18.04
C LEU A 664 -6.50 -30.49 -18.04
N VAL A 665 -6.85 -29.49 -17.23
CA VAL A 665 -8.17 -28.91 -17.24
C VAL A 665 -8.25 -28.03 -18.47
N TRP A 666 -9.17 -28.37 -19.37
CA TRP A 666 -9.49 -27.60 -20.57
C TRP A 666 -10.41 -26.45 -20.19
N VAL A 667 -9.92 -25.55 -19.33
CA VAL A 667 -10.53 -24.23 -19.16
C VAL A 667 -9.67 -23.27 -20.01
N ALA A 668 -10.37 -22.42 -20.75
CA ALA A 668 -9.91 -21.71 -21.95
C ALA A 668 -8.75 -20.71 -21.76
N ASP A 669 -8.21 -20.52 -20.56
CA ASP A 669 -7.21 -19.48 -20.30
C ASP A 669 -5.77 -20.02 -20.27
N ASP A 670 -5.13 -19.90 -21.44
CA ASP A 670 -3.73 -19.97 -21.93
C ASP A 670 -2.50 -20.33 -21.04
N ALA A 671 -2.60 -20.59 -19.74
CA ALA A 671 -1.42 -20.54 -18.87
C ALA A 671 -0.80 -21.89 -18.47
N ASN A 672 -1.17 -23.04 -19.06
CA ASN A 672 -0.70 -24.36 -18.60
C ASN A 672 0.39 -25.00 -19.49
N ALA A 673 0.82 -24.31 -20.56
CA ALA A 673 1.80 -24.83 -21.52
C ALA A 673 2.83 -23.76 -21.94
N CYS A 674 4.06 -24.18 -22.22
CA CYS A 674 5.09 -23.31 -22.79
C CYS A 674 6.03 -24.07 -23.72
N LEU A 675 6.58 -23.37 -24.72
CA LEU A 675 7.60 -23.92 -25.60
C LEU A 675 8.96 -23.77 -24.91
N LEU A 676 9.71 -24.86 -24.77
CA LEU A 676 11.05 -24.79 -24.18
C LEU A 676 12.02 -24.04 -25.10
N PRO A 677 13.10 -23.42 -24.56
CA PRO A 677 14.05 -22.63 -25.34
C PRO A 677 14.73 -23.36 -26.50
N ASP A 678 14.67 -24.69 -26.54
CA ASP A 678 15.20 -25.48 -27.65
C ASP A 678 14.29 -25.47 -28.90
N GLY A 679 13.06 -24.96 -28.78
CA GLY A 679 12.06 -24.91 -29.84
C GLY A 679 11.61 -26.28 -30.34
N ARG A 680 11.85 -27.35 -29.57
CA ARG A 680 11.55 -28.74 -29.95
C ARG A 680 10.65 -29.44 -28.95
N HIS A 681 10.55 -28.93 -27.73
CA HIS A 681 9.74 -29.52 -26.69
C HIS A 681 8.70 -28.54 -26.15
N VAL A 682 7.46 -28.98 -26.03
CA VAL A 682 6.42 -28.27 -25.27
C VAL A 682 6.39 -28.85 -23.86
N LEU A 683 6.45 -27.98 -22.86
CA LEU A 683 6.22 -28.34 -21.47
C LEU A 683 4.75 -28.09 -21.12
N LEU A 684 4.12 -29.10 -20.55
CA LEU A 684 2.74 -29.07 -20.08
C LEU A 684 2.74 -29.24 -18.57
N VAL A 685 2.02 -28.37 -17.87
CA VAL A 685 1.85 -28.43 -16.42
C VAL A 685 0.38 -28.63 -16.07
N SER A 686 0.15 -29.44 -15.06
CA SER A 686 -1.16 -29.65 -14.48
C SER A 686 -1.02 -29.91 -12.99
N ALA A 687 -2.06 -29.62 -12.23
CA ALA A 687 -2.11 -29.96 -10.82
C ALA A 687 -3.48 -30.54 -10.46
N HIS A 688 -3.49 -31.39 -9.45
CA HIS A 688 -4.67 -32.01 -8.91
C HIS A 688 -4.47 -32.16 -7.40
N ASP A 689 -5.20 -31.36 -6.61
CA ASP A 689 -4.93 -31.13 -5.19
C ASP A 689 -3.44 -30.80 -4.97
N ARG A 690 -2.71 -31.57 -4.15
CA ARG A 690 -1.29 -31.35 -3.84
C ARG A 690 -0.35 -31.87 -4.91
N TRP A 691 -0.84 -32.63 -5.89
CA TRP A 691 0.01 -33.27 -6.88
C TRP A 691 0.20 -32.37 -8.09
N VAL A 692 1.47 -32.13 -8.44
CA VAL A 692 1.86 -31.33 -9.60
C VAL A 692 2.56 -32.24 -10.59
N PHE A 693 2.17 -32.12 -11.85
CA PHE A 693 2.68 -32.93 -12.95
C PHE A 693 3.22 -32.03 -14.04
N LEU A 694 4.43 -32.33 -14.50
CA LEU A 694 5.06 -31.66 -15.62
C LEU A 694 5.43 -32.70 -16.67
N ARG A 695 5.13 -32.40 -17.93
CA ARG A 695 5.31 -33.35 -19.04
C ARG A 695 5.96 -32.64 -20.22
N THR A 696 7.00 -33.24 -20.77
CA THR A 696 7.63 -32.73 -21.99
C THR A 696 7.14 -33.52 -23.19
N PHE A 697 6.60 -32.82 -24.18
CA PHE A 697 6.20 -33.37 -25.46
C PHE A 697 7.23 -32.99 -26.53
N CYS A 698 7.83 -33.99 -27.17
CA CYS A 698 8.79 -33.77 -28.25
C CYS A 698 8.05 -33.61 -29.58
N ILE A 699 8.12 -32.40 -30.14
CA ILE A 699 7.41 -32.04 -31.37
C ILE A 699 7.87 -32.88 -32.56
N PRO A 700 9.19 -33.03 -32.86
CA PRO A 700 9.60 -33.82 -34.02
C PRO A 700 9.24 -35.31 -33.92
N GLU A 701 9.14 -35.85 -32.70
CA GLU A 701 8.86 -37.26 -32.47
C GLU A 701 7.37 -37.55 -32.21
N GLN A 702 6.55 -36.51 -32.04
CA GLN A 702 5.12 -36.59 -31.70
C GLN A 702 4.85 -37.49 -30.48
N LYS A 703 5.71 -37.39 -29.45
CA LYS A 703 5.66 -38.25 -28.27
C LYS A 703 6.04 -37.51 -27.01
N PHE A 704 5.42 -37.92 -25.91
CA PHE A 704 5.87 -37.55 -24.57
C PHE A 704 7.20 -38.24 -24.23
N LYS A 705 8.09 -37.51 -23.58
CA LYS A 705 9.44 -37.97 -23.22
C LYS A 705 9.61 -38.08 -21.72
N GLN A 706 9.64 -36.95 -21.03
CA GLN A 706 9.88 -36.92 -19.58
C GLN A 706 8.63 -36.48 -18.84
N GLY A 707 8.29 -37.22 -17.79
CA GLY A 707 7.32 -36.83 -16.77
C GLY A 707 8.02 -36.51 -15.45
N ILE A 708 7.60 -35.43 -14.82
CA ILE A 708 7.96 -35.04 -13.46
C ILE A 708 6.66 -35.02 -12.65
N MET A 709 6.69 -35.61 -11.47
CA MET A 709 5.59 -35.62 -10.53
C MET A 709 6.13 -35.26 -9.14
N LEU A 710 5.42 -34.41 -8.42
CA LEU A 710 5.73 -34.06 -7.03
C LEU A 710 4.46 -33.81 -6.25
N ARG A 711 4.56 -33.90 -4.92
CA ARG A 711 3.50 -33.58 -3.96
C ARG A 711 3.89 -32.30 -3.20
N ALA A 712 3.19 -31.22 -3.48
CA ALA A 712 3.29 -29.94 -2.80
C ALA A 712 2.77 -30.04 -1.35
N PRO A 713 3.19 -29.14 -0.44
CA PRO A 713 2.71 -29.08 0.94
C PRO A 713 1.22 -28.72 1.04
N ALA A 714 0.73 -27.93 0.10
CA ALA A 714 -0.66 -27.47 -0.01
C ALA A 714 -1.19 -27.63 -1.44
N ALA A 715 -2.50 -27.55 -1.60
CA ALA A 715 -3.19 -27.81 -2.86
C ALA A 715 -2.87 -26.72 -3.91
N MET A 716 -2.59 -27.12 -5.14
CA MET A 716 -2.44 -26.22 -6.28
C MET A 716 -3.58 -26.44 -7.29
N SER A 717 -4.41 -25.42 -7.46
CA SER A 717 -5.47 -25.36 -8.47
C SER A 717 -5.02 -24.55 -9.68
N PHE A 718 -5.42 -24.94 -10.90
CA PHE A 718 -5.18 -24.22 -12.17
C PHE A 718 -3.76 -23.62 -12.31
N PRO A 719 -2.71 -24.47 -12.35
CA PRO A 719 -1.34 -24.01 -12.24
C PRO A 719 -0.86 -23.26 -13.49
N ARG A 720 -0.67 -21.95 -13.37
CA ARG A 720 -0.03 -21.14 -14.42
C ARG A 720 1.48 -21.38 -14.48
N ILE A 721 2.04 -21.52 -15.69
CA ILE A 721 3.48 -21.69 -15.91
C ILE A 721 4.13 -20.43 -16.47
N GLN A 722 5.27 -20.06 -15.91
CA GLN A 722 6.18 -19.07 -16.47
C GLN A 722 7.61 -19.63 -16.53
N LEU A 723 8.29 -19.47 -17.65
CA LEU A 723 9.70 -19.83 -17.80
C LEU A 723 10.60 -18.63 -17.46
N ALA A 724 11.71 -18.93 -16.79
CA ALA A 724 12.82 -18.00 -16.56
C ALA A 724 14.15 -18.75 -16.70
N GLY A 725 14.68 -18.82 -17.92
CA GLY A 725 15.85 -19.64 -18.22
C GLY A 725 15.57 -21.13 -18.02
N ASN A 726 16.28 -21.78 -17.07
CA ASN A 726 16.06 -23.19 -16.72
C ASN A 726 15.08 -23.36 -15.54
N GLU A 727 14.55 -22.26 -15.01
CA GLU A 727 13.59 -22.28 -13.91
C GLU A 727 12.18 -22.29 -14.47
N ILE A 728 11.37 -23.20 -13.94
CA ILE A 728 9.94 -23.28 -14.17
C ILE A 728 9.26 -22.73 -12.93
N TRP A 729 8.50 -21.67 -13.11
CA TRP A 729 7.67 -21.10 -12.08
C TRP A 729 6.24 -21.57 -12.31
N THR A 730 5.65 -22.14 -11.28
CA THR A 730 4.27 -22.62 -11.32
C THR A 730 3.48 -21.99 -10.19
N ALA A 731 2.42 -21.25 -10.51
CA ALA A 731 1.57 -20.57 -9.54
C ALA A 731 0.14 -21.10 -9.62
N GLY A 732 -0.44 -21.50 -8.49
CA GLY A 732 -1.85 -21.95 -8.44
C GLY A 732 -2.79 -20.85 -7.95
N LEU A 733 -4.08 -20.97 -8.27
CA LEU A 733 -5.16 -20.05 -7.84
C LEU A 733 -5.49 -20.12 -6.34
N ASN A 734 -4.64 -20.78 -5.55
CA ASN A 734 -4.66 -20.73 -4.09
C ASN A 734 -3.53 -19.82 -3.53
N GLY A 735 -2.81 -19.10 -4.39
CA GLY A 735 -1.73 -18.18 -4.01
C GLY A 735 -0.39 -18.87 -3.70
N HIS A 736 -0.25 -20.15 -4.04
CA HIS A 736 0.99 -20.89 -3.84
C HIS A 736 1.86 -20.90 -5.11
N VAL A 737 3.18 -20.76 -4.93
CA VAL A 737 4.15 -20.74 -6.03
C VAL A 737 5.26 -21.77 -5.79
N ILE A 738 5.49 -22.64 -6.76
CA ILE A 738 6.60 -23.60 -6.80
C ILE A 738 7.60 -23.18 -7.87
N VAL A 739 8.90 -23.30 -7.57
CA VAL A 739 9.98 -23.14 -8.55
C VAL A 739 10.73 -24.46 -8.71
N LEU A 740 10.90 -24.91 -9.96
CA LEU A 740 11.52 -26.17 -10.33
C LEU A 740 12.58 -25.99 -11.42
N THR A 741 13.47 -26.96 -11.57
CA THR A 741 14.30 -27.12 -12.78
C THR A 741 13.88 -28.36 -13.56
N LEU A 742 14.08 -28.37 -14.89
CA LEU A 742 13.85 -29.57 -15.71
C LEU A 742 15.05 -30.52 -15.75
N ASP A 743 16.23 -29.96 -15.95
CA ASP A 743 17.47 -30.72 -16.10
C ASP A 743 18.65 -30.05 -15.36
N PRO A 744 19.19 -30.69 -14.29
CA PRO A 744 18.59 -31.83 -13.61
C PRO A 744 17.28 -31.41 -12.89
N PRO A 745 16.32 -32.32 -12.71
CA PRO A 745 15.08 -32.02 -12.01
C PRO A 745 15.31 -31.82 -10.51
N ASP A 746 14.95 -30.65 -9.98
CA ASP A 746 15.06 -30.29 -8.56
C ASP A 746 13.98 -29.28 -8.15
N ILE A 747 13.58 -29.28 -6.88
CA ILE A 747 12.63 -28.31 -6.33
C ILE A 747 13.42 -27.15 -5.73
N LEU A 748 13.37 -25.96 -6.34
CA LEU A 748 14.15 -24.79 -5.95
C LEU A 748 13.53 -23.96 -4.82
N SER A 749 12.22 -23.75 -4.84
CA SER A 749 11.54 -23.03 -3.76
C SER A 749 10.04 -23.31 -3.72
N TRP A 750 9.46 -22.96 -2.58
CA TRP A 750 8.04 -22.92 -2.30
C TRP A 750 7.73 -21.60 -1.65
N HIS A 751 6.72 -20.91 -2.15
CA HIS A 751 6.24 -19.68 -1.57
C HIS A 751 4.75 -19.79 -1.34
N ASP A 752 4.37 -19.54 -0.09
CA ASP A 752 2.98 -19.41 0.30
C ASP A 752 2.62 -17.92 0.34
N PHE A 753 1.68 -17.50 -0.51
CA PHE A 753 1.10 -16.16 -0.52
C PHE A 753 -0.41 -16.18 -0.25
N SER A 754 -0.98 -17.31 0.20
CA SER A 754 -2.40 -17.34 0.57
C SER A 754 -2.72 -16.39 1.72
N ASP A 755 -1.76 -16.13 2.61
CA ASP A 755 -1.89 -15.16 3.72
C ASP A 755 -2.16 -13.71 3.27
N PHE A 756 -1.96 -13.39 1.99
CA PHE A 756 -2.30 -12.06 1.43
C PHE A 756 -3.76 -11.98 0.98
N VAL A 757 -4.43 -13.12 0.81
CA VAL A 757 -5.85 -13.19 0.47
C VAL A 757 -6.65 -13.16 1.77
N LYS A 758 -7.60 -12.22 1.88
CA LYS A 758 -8.50 -12.14 3.04
C LYS A 758 -9.50 -13.29 3.03
N ASP A 759 -9.99 -13.69 4.21
CA ASP A 759 -10.94 -14.80 4.37
C ASP A 759 -12.27 -14.59 3.62
N ASP A 760 -12.67 -13.32 3.41
CA ASP A 760 -13.88 -12.90 2.68
C ASP A 760 -13.66 -12.70 1.18
N ASN A 761 -12.46 -13.00 0.68
CA ASN A 761 -12.08 -12.84 -0.72
C ASN A 761 -11.78 -14.18 -1.39
N ILE A 762 -12.21 -14.33 -2.64
CA ILE A 762 -11.81 -15.43 -3.54
C ILE A 762 -10.67 -14.92 -4.41
N LEU A 763 -9.67 -15.77 -4.64
CA LEU A 763 -8.59 -15.49 -5.58
C LEU A 763 -9.03 -15.90 -6.99
N GLU A 764 -9.28 -14.92 -7.85
CA GLU A 764 -9.74 -15.11 -9.23
C GLU A 764 -8.58 -15.42 -10.18
N ASP A 765 -7.43 -14.76 -10.00
CA ASP A 765 -6.26 -14.99 -10.86
C ASP A 765 -4.92 -14.70 -10.15
N VAL A 766 -3.86 -15.37 -10.62
CA VAL A 766 -2.48 -15.27 -10.12
C VAL A 766 -1.49 -15.16 -11.27
N CYS A 767 -0.75 -14.06 -11.35
CA CYS A 767 0.30 -13.88 -12.35
C CYS A 767 1.69 -13.77 -11.68
N VAL A 768 2.62 -14.63 -12.08
CA VAL A 768 4.00 -14.63 -11.54
C VAL A 768 4.99 -14.03 -12.55
N PHE A 769 5.85 -13.13 -12.07
CA PHE A 769 6.87 -12.43 -12.86
C PHE A 769 8.28 -12.67 -12.28
N PRO A 770 8.93 -13.79 -12.65
CA PRO A 770 10.14 -14.29 -12.00
C PRO A 770 11.33 -13.33 -12.02
N LYS A 771 11.65 -12.75 -13.19
CA LYS A 771 12.88 -11.95 -13.37
C LYS A 771 12.92 -10.70 -12.50
N ARG A 772 11.76 -10.14 -12.18
CA ARG A 772 11.64 -8.98 -11.29
C ARG A 772 11.24 -9.35 -9.86
N GLY A 773 10.86 -10.61 -9.62
CA GLY A 773 10.46 -11.10 -8.30
C GLY A 773 9.09 -10.58 -7.84
N TYR A 774 8.14 -10.45 -8.77
CA TYR A 774 6.78 -9.97 -8.46
C TYR A 774 5.71 -11.05 -8.67
N LEU A 775 4.64 -10.94 -7.89
CA LEU A 775 3.43 -11.75 -7.99
C LEU A 775 2.22 -10.81 -7.98
N TRP A 776 1.26 -11.03 -8.85
CA TRP A 776 -0.02 -10.35 -8.82
C TRP A 776 -1.07 -11.33 -8.33
N LEU A 777 -1.85 -10.92 -7.33
CA LEU A 777 -3.01 -11.64 -6.82
C LEU A 777 -4.26 -10.82 -7.15
N ASN A 778 -5.18 -11.40 -7.91
CA ASN A 778 -6.44 -10.76 -8.27
C ASN A 778 -7.54 -11.39 -7.43
N THR A 779 -8.09 -10.63 -6.48
CA THR A 779 -9.05 -11.14 -5.51
C THR A 779 -10.40 -10.44 -5.68
N ARG A 780 -11.50 -11.17 -5.54
CA ARG A 780 -12.87 -10.64 -5.51
C ARG A 780 -13.50 -10.88 -4.15
N ASN A 781 -14.17 -9.88 -3.61
CA ASN A 781 -14.91 -10.03 -2.36
C ASN A 781 -16.18 -10.89 -2.57
N ILE A 782 -16.48 -11.78 -1.63
CA ILE A 782 -17.63 -12.69 -1.70
C ILE A 782 -18.95 -11.95 -1.40
N GLU A 783 -18.93 -11.00 -0.45
CA GLU A 783 -20.13 -10.35 0.08
C GLU A 783 -20.46 -9.05 -0.65
N ALA A 784 -19.44 -8.25 -0.99
CA ALA A 784 -19.59 -7.06 -1.82
C ALA A 784 -19.66 -7.46 -3.30
N ARG A 785 -20.83 -7.29 -3.93
CA ARG A 785 -21.01 -7.48 -5.39
C ARG A 785 -19.96 -6.69 -6.19
N GLY A 786 -18.86 -7.36 -6.56
CA GLY A 786 -18.06 -7.02 -7.74
C GLY A 786 -16.81 -6.16 -7.57
N GLU A 787 -16.35 -5.82 -6.36
CA GLU A 787 -15.04 -5.14 -6.24
C GLU A 787 -13.88 -6.15 -6.35
N GLU A 788 -13.33 -6.26 -7.54
CA GLU A 788 -12.06 -6.95 -7.79
C GLU A 788 -10.88 -6.05 -7.42
N ILE A 789 -9.90 -6.61 -6.72
CA ILE A 789 -8.69 -5.93 -6.27
C ILE A 789 -7.49 -6.71 -6.78
N CYS A 790 -6.54 -6.01 -7.40
CA CYS A 790 -5.22 -6.54 -7.72
C CYS A 790 -4.21 -6.11 -6.65
N GLU A 791 -3.51 -7.08 -6.07
CA GLU A 791 -2.39 -6.89 -5.17
C GLU A 791 -1.08 -7.28 -5.84
N VAL A 792 -0.15 -6.32 -5.93
CA VAL A 792 1.18 -6.55 -6.50
C VAL A 792 2.18 -6.75 -5.38
N ILE A 793 2.65 -7.97 -5.23
CA ILE A 793 3.53 -8.42 -4.15
C ILE A 793 4.97 -8.51 -4.63
N ASN A 794 5.88 -7.92 -3.87
CA ASN A 794 7.31 -8.20 -4.00
C ASN A 794 7.63 -9.51 -3.25
N MET A 795 7.95 -10.57 -3.98
CA MET A 795 8.13 -11.92 -3.45
C MET A 795 9.33 -12.04 -2.51
N GLU A 796 10.41 -11.29 -2.77
CA GLU A 796 11.61 -11.30 -1.93
C GLU A 796 11.36 -10.61 -0.58
N GLN A 797 10.65 -9.49 -0.60
CA GLN A 797 10.35 -8.69 0.60
C GLN A 797 9.07 -9.16 1.32
N ARG A 798 8.29 -10.06 0.70
CA ARG A 798 6.97 -10.52 1.15
C ARG A 798 6.08 -9.36 1.62
N ARG A 799 5.88 -8.37 0.74
CA ARG A 799 4.99 -7.23 0.99
C ARG A 799 4.25 -6.80 -0.26
N VAL A 800 3.05 -6.26 -0.07
CA VAL A 800 2.30 -5.56 -1.11
C VAL A 800 3.02 -4.25 -1.42
N GLU A 801 3.43 -4.06 -2.67
CA GLU A 801 4.01 -2.80 -3.16
C GLU A 801 2.97 -1.89 -3.80
N ARG A 802 1.91 -2.46 -4.38
CA ARG A 802 0.77 -1.73 -4.93
C ARG A 802 -0.51 -2.52 -4.75
N GLN A 803 -1.59 -1.79 -4.63
CA GLN A 803 -2.95 -2.31 -4.64
C GLN A 803 -3.80 -1.36 -5.48
N PHE A 804 -4.66 -1.89 -6.34
CA PHE A 804 -5.60 -1.11 -7.12
C PHE A 804 -6.84 -1.94 -7.46
N LYS A 805 -7.97 -1.25 -7.64
CA LYS A 805 -9.21 -1.88 -8.08
C LYS A 805 -9.07 -2.30 -9.54
N LEU A 806 -9.42 -3.54 -9.84
CA LEU A 806 -9.59 -4.03 -11.19
C LEU A 806 -10.96 -3.61 -11.69
N LYS A 807 -11.00 -3.25 -12.98
CA LYS A 807 -12.24 -2.92 -13.69
C LYS A 807 -12.48 -3.85 -14.88
N GLY A 808 -11.75 -4.97 -14.88
CA GLY A 808 -11.75 -6.02 -15.88
C GLY A 808 -10.58 -6.97 -15.68
N HIS A 809 -10.56 -8.03 -16.48
CA HIS A 809 -9.58 -9.11 -16.33
C HIS A 809 -8.18 -8.71 -16.87
N PRO A 810 -7.09 -9.06 -16.16
CA PRO A 810 -5.75 -8.77 -16.62
C PRO A 810 -5.26 -9.81 -17.64
N THR A 811 -4.87 -9.34 -18.82
CA THR A 811 -4.25 -10.18 -19.86
C THR A 811 -2.74 -9.94 -19.90
N VAL A 812 -1.95 -11.01 -19.81
CA VAL A 812 -0.48 -10.94 -19.80
C VAL A 812 0.08 -11.09 -21.22
N ILE A 813 0.89 -10.12 -21.64
CA ILE A 813 1.61 -10.12 -22.91
C ILE A 813 3.09 -10.34 -22.65
N ASN A 814 3.65 -11.40 -23.23
CA ASN A 814 5.09 -11.66 -23.16
C ASN A 814 5.86 -10.80 -24.19
N THR A 815 6.79 -9.97 -23.71
CA THR A 815 7.52 -8.94 -24.49
C THR A 815 9.03 -9.20 -24.52
N GLY A 816 9.45 -10.38 -24.98
CA GLY A 816 10.87 -10.67 -25.14
C GLY A 816 11.62 -10.73 -23.81
N GLY A 817 10.99 -11.33 -22.80
CA GLY A 817 11.60 -11.58 -21.50
C GLY A 817 11.27 -10.57 -20.41
N ASP A 818 10.48 -9.54 -20.69
CA ASP A 818 9.64 -8.86 -19.69
C ASP A 818 8.16 -9.14 -20.05
N CYS A 819 7.24 -8.93 -19.11
CA CYS A 819 5.81 -8.98 -19.37
C CYS A 819 5.16 -7.58 -19.32
N ARG A 820 4.06 -7.44 -20.06
CA ARG A 820 3.12 -6.32 -19.97
C ARG A 820 1.76 -6.87 -19.60
N ILE A 821 1.02 -6.13 -18.80
CA ILE A 821 -0.32 -6.53 -18.39
C ILE A 821 -1.27 -5.47 -18.91
N ILE A 822 -2.28 -5.88 -19.67
CA ILE A 822 -3.37 -4.98 -20.06
C ILE A 822 -4.58 -5.28 -19.20
N ILE A 823 -5.29 -4.24 -18.79
CA ILE A 823 -6.57 -4.34 -18.09
C ILE A 823 -7.52 -3.39 -18.81
N GLN A 824 -8.62 -3.93 -19.30
CA GLN A 824 -9.71 -3.14 -19.84
C GLN A 824 -10.61 -2.65 -18.70
N ASP A 825 -10.98 -1.38 -18.74
CA ASP A 825 -12.06 -0.85 -17.92
C ASP A 825 -13.38 -1.04 -18.68
N TYR A 826 -14.22 -1.97 -18.22
CA TYR A 826 -15.48 -2.28 -18.90
C TYR A 826 -16.43 -1.09 -19.02
N VAL A 827 -16.34 -0.10 -18.11
CA VAL A 827 -17.22 1.09 -18.13
C VAL A 827 -16.69 2.15 -19.08
N SER A 828 -15.42 2.52 -18.96
CA SER A 828 -14.84 3.57 -19.83
C SER A 828 -14.41 3.05 -21.19
N LYS A 829 -14.46 1.72 -21.40
CA LYS A 829 -13.89 0.99 -22.55
C LYS A 829 -12.41 1.32 -22.80
N SER A 830 -11.71 1.93 -21.83
CA SER A 830 -10.30 2.28 -21.94
C SER A 830 -9.44 1.11 -21.50
N ILE A 831 -8.28 0.95 -22.14
CA ILE A 831 -7.33 -0.12 -21.83
C ILE A 831 -6.12 0.51 -21.17
N GLN A 832 -5.82 0.04 -19.96
CA GLN A 832 -4.66 0.44 -19.20
C GLN A 832 -3.58 -0.63 -19.29
N MET A 833 -2.37 -0.21 -19.63
CA MET A 833 -1.21 -1.08 -19.68
C MET A 833 -0.33 -0.86 -18.48
N PHE A 834 0.14 -1.95 -17.89
CA PHE A 834 0.96 -1.97 -16.68
C PHE A 834 2.26 -2.74 -16.92
N SER A 835 3.28 -2.34 -16.17
CA SER A 835 4.50 -3.14 -15.96
C SER A 835 4.24 -4.20 -14.89
N GLU A 836 5.09 -5.23 -14.83
CA GLU A 836 5.09 -6.28 -13.79
C GLU A 836 5.08 -5.76 -12.34
N GLN A 837 5.49 -4.51 -12.12
CA GLN A 837 5.48 -3.86 -10.80
C GLN A 837 4.15 -3.14 -10.49
N GLY A 838 3.12 -3.29 -11.33
CA GLY A 838 1.84 -2.60 -11.21
C GLY A 838 1.90 -1.11 -11.54
N LYS A 839 2.97 -0.64 -12.21
CA LYS A 839 3.05 0.76 -12.65
C LYS A 839 2.41 0.90 -14.02
N THR A 840 1.44 1.80 -14.14
CA THR A 840 0.84 2.19 -15.43
C THR A 840 1.91 2.71 -16.38
N ILE A 841 1.96 2.10 -17.55
CA ILE A 841 2.84 2.45 -18.69
C ILE A 841 2.11 3.42 -19.61
N GLY A 842 0.83 3.18 -19.87
CA GLY A 842 -0.01 4.01 -20.72
C GLY A 842 -1.48 3.60 -20.66
N THR A 843 -2.31 4.42 -21.30
CA THR A 843 -3.74 4.18 -21.48
C THR A 843 -4.06 4.48 -22.94
N PHE A 844 -4.84 3.63 -23.57
CA PHE A 844 -5.29 3.77 -24.95
C PHE A 844 -6.72 3.27 -25.10
N SER A 845 -7.36 3.62 -26.21
CA SER A 845 -8.68 3.14 -26.60
C SER A 845 -8.55 2.35 -27.90
N LEU A 846 -9.45 1.41 -28.10
CA LEU A 846 -9.56 0.67 -29.35
C LEU A 846 -10.55 1.37 -30.28
N ALA A 847 -10.35 1.18 -31.58
CA ALA A 847 -11.32 1.57 -32.61
C ALA A 847 -12.53 0.62 -32.59
N THR A 848 -12.31 -0.66 -32.30
CA THR A 848 -13.40 -1.61 -32.04
C THR A 848 -13.91 -1.45 -30.61
N GLU A 849 -15.18 -1.07 -30.46
CA GLU A 849 -15.85 -1.11 -29.17
C GLU A 849 -16.20 -2.56 -28.82
N GLY A 850 -15.57 -3.12 -27.78
CA GLY A 850 -15.74 -4.52 -27.43
C GLY A 850 -14.90 -4.96 -26.24
N LEU A 851 -15.12 -6.20 -25.77
CA LEU A 851 -14.34 -6.84 -24.70
C LEU A 851 -13.02 -7.38 -25.25
N VAL A 852 -11.95 -7.34 -24.46
CA VAL A 852 -10.63 -7.86 -24.80
C VAL A 852 -10.19 -8.90 -23.79
N ASP A 853 -10.14 -10.15 -24.23
CA ASP A 853 -9.68 -11.26 -23.38
C ASP A 853 -8.31 -11.81 -23.81
N ALA A 854 -7.88 -11.54 -25.05
CA ALA A 854 -6.63 -12.05 -25.60
C ALA A 854 -5.76 -10.95 -26.24
N ALA A 855 -4.44 -11.00 -26.00
CA ALA A 855 -3.48 -10.07 -26.58
C ALA A 855 -2.08 -10.69 -26.76
N ALA A 856 -1.37 -10.25 -27.79
CA ALA A 856 0.00 -10.68 -28.09
C ALA A 856 0.89 -9.49 -28.49
N MET A 857 2.18 -9.73 -28.57
CA MET A 857 3.14 -8.76 -29.10
C MET A 857 2.98 -8.64 -30.62
N HIS A 858 3.03 -7.43 -31.18
CA HIS A 858 3.05 -7.25 -32.62
C HIS A 858 4.38 -7.74 -33.22
N PRO A 859 4.39 -8.30 -34.45
CA PRO A 859 5.61 -8.80 -35.09
C PRO A 859 6.78 -7.81 -35.25
N ASN A 860 6.57 -6.51 -35.02
CA ASN A 860 7.66 -5.53 -35.00
C ASN A 860 8.45 -5.51 -33.67
N GLY A 861 8.00 -6.25 -32.65
CA GLY A 861 8.65 -6.38 -31.36
C GLY A 861 8.52 -5.17 -30.43
N SER A 862 7.77 -4.13 -30.82
CA SER A 862 7.56 -2.92 -30.00
C SER A 862 6.11 -2.62 -29.69
N ASP A 863 5.21 -3.01 -30.60
CA ASP A 863 3.78 -2.76 -30.50
C ASP A 863 3.07 -4.04 -30.06
N TYR A 864 1.75 -3.99 -29.96
CA TYR A 864 0.88 -5.03 -29.44
C TYR A 864 -0.26 -5.28 -30.42
N VAL A 865 -0.85 -6.47 -30.34
CA VAL A 865 -2.05 -6.85 -31.07
C VAL A 865 -3.06 -7.33 -30.05
N LEU A 866 -4.21 -6.67 -30.01
CA LEU A 866 -5.32 -7.03 -29.15
C LEU A 866 -6.39 -7.68 -30.02
N LEU A 867 -7.19 -8.54 -29.39
CA LEU A 867 -8.25 -9.28 -30.05
C LEU A 867 -9.64 -8.95 -29.46
N PRO A 868 -10.16 -7.71 -29.64
CA PRO A 868 -11.49 -7.36 -29.17
C PRO A 868 -12.61 -8.11 -29.92
N PHE A 869 -13.73 -8.34 -29.25
CA PHE A 869 -15.03 -8.65 -29.88
C PHE A 869 -16.10 -7.72 -29.32
N LYS A 870 -17.04 -7.31 -30.17
CA LYS A 870 -18.20 -6.54 -29.71
C LYS A 870 -19.03 -7.44 -28.79
N ALA A 871 -19.61 -6.88 -27.74
CA ALA A 871 -20.63 -7.56 -26.96
C ALA A 871 -21.95 -6.83 -27.25
N PRO A 872 -23.10 -7.50 -27.35
CA PRO A 872 -24.39 -6.83 -27.46
C PRO A 872 -24.57 -5.90 -26.25
N ASP A 873 -25.24 -4.75 -26.46
CA ASP A 873 -25.50 -3.75 -25.43
C ASP A 873 -26.01 -4.38 -24.12
N ASP A 874 -25.69 -3.77 -22.96
CA ASP A 874 -25.81 -4.18 -21.52
C ASP A 874 -27.06 -4.98 -21.04
N SER A 875 -27.98 -5.35 -21.91
CA SER A 875 -29.12 -6.22 -21.66
C SER A 875 -28.75 -7.68 -21.27
N PHE A 876 -27.48 -8.09 -21.39
CA PHE A 876 -27.00 -9.44 -21.02
C PHE A 876 -27.20 -9.81 -19.54
N PHE A 877 -27.31 -8.82 -18.65
CA PHE A 877 -27.59 -9.03 -17.23
C PHE A 877 -29.08 -8.93 -16.86
N GLN A 878 -29.96 -8.68 -17.83
CA GLN A 878 -31.42 -8.72 -17.61
C GLN A 878 -31.95 -10.09 -18.00
N GLU A 879 -32.69 -10.74 -17.08
CA GLU A 879 -33.37 -12.00 -17.39
C GLU A 879 -34.25 -11.82 -18.63
N PRO A 880 -34.16 -12.73 -19.62
CA PRO A 880 -34.91 -12.57 -20.86
C PRO A 880 -36.41 -12.57 -20.56
N THR A 881 -37.10 -11.53 -21.02
CA THR A 881 -38.55 -11.46 -20.94
C THR A 881 -39.15 -12.57 -21.81
N PRO A 882 -40.07 -13.41 -21.31
CA PRO A 882 -40.65 -14.47 -22.13
C PRO A 882 -41.48 -13.88 -23.27
N GLY A 883 -40.93 -13.86 -24.49
CA GLY A 883 -41.63 -13.36 -25.68
C GLY A 883 -40.75 -12.75 -26.76
N ASP A 884 -39.50 -12.39 -26.45
CA ASP A 884 -38.60 -11.79 -27.43
C ASP A 884 -38.05 -12.87 -28.37
N GLN A 885 -38.51 -12.82 -29.63
CA GLN A 885 -37.93 -13.61 -30.70
C GLN A 885 -36.62 -12.92 -31.12
N TYR A 886 -35.48 -13.54 -30.79
CA TYR A 886 -34.17 -13.13 -31.28
C TYR A 886 -34.18 -13.19 -32.82
N GLU A 887 -34.26 -12.03 -33.48
CA GLU A 887 -33.74 -11.91 -34.83
C GLU A 887 -32.20 -11.90 -34.69
N GLU A 888 -31.57 -13.00 -35.09
CA GLU A 888 -30.12 -13.24 -35.07
C GLU A 888 -29.36 -12.22 -35.95
N GLU A 889 -28.97 -11.07 -35.40
CA GLU A 889 -27.82 -10.32 -35.95
C GLU A 889 -26.53 -10.97 -35.43
N ASN A 890 -26.11 -12.07 -36.08
CA ASN A 890 -24.89 -12.85 -35.79
C ASN A 890 -23.56 -12.06 -35.91
N ASP A 891 -23.58 -10.77 -36.25
CA ASP A 891 -22.37 -9.95 -36.44
C ASP A 891 -21.81 -9.41 -35.11
N ASP A 892 -22.58 -9.50 -34.01
CA ASP A 892 -22.24 -8.82 -32.75
C ASP A 892 -21.14 -9.49 -31.94
N PHE A 893 -20.61 -10.66 -32.30
CA PHE A 893 -19.56 -11.37 -31.55
C PHE A 893 -18.28 -11.63 -32.35
N LEU A 894 -18.07 -11.01 -33.50
CA LEU A 894 -16.89 -11.29 -34.33
C LEU A 894 -15.59 -10.78 -33.67
N LEU A 895 -14.58 -11.64 -33.60
CA LEU A 895 -13.23 -11.25 -33.16
C LEU A 895 -12.60 -10.30 -34.18
N THR A 896 -11.90 -9.29 -33.67
CA THR A 896 -11.22 -8.28 -34.49
C THR A 896 -9.77 -8.16 -34.06
N LEU A 897 -8.83 -8.18 -35.01
CA LEU A 897 -7.42 -7.91 -34.76
C LEU A 897 -7.15 -6.40 -34.83
N GLU A 898 -6.63 -5.85 -33.74
CA GLU A 898 -6.29 -4.43 -33.66
C GLU A 898 -4.87 -4.21 -33.15
N LYS A 899 -4.12 -3.36 -33.84
CA LYS A 899 -2.73 -3.00 -33.49
C LYS A 899 -2.73 -1.83 -32.51
N VAL A 900 -1.93 -1.92 -31.45
CA VAL A 900 -1.80 -0.87 -30.43
C VAL A 900 -0.35 -0.68 -29.99
N PRO A 901 0.16 0.55 -29.76
CA PRO A 901 -0.50 1.81 -30.04
C PRO A 901 -0.46 2.14 -31.53
N ASP A 902 -1.59 2.50 -32.13
CA ASP A 902 -1.63 3.06 -33.48
C ASP A 902 -1.60 4.59 -33.42
N VAL A 903 -0.42 5.13 -33.12
CA VAL A 903 -0.23 6.59 -32.94
C VAL A 903 -0.53 7.38 -34.22
N GLU A 904 -0.38 6.76 -35.39
CA GLU A 904 -0.58 7.40 -36.69
C GLU A 904 -2.02 7.21 -37.23
N GLY A 905 -2.84 6.35 -36.61
CA GLY A 905 -4.20 6.04 -37.05
C GLY A 905 -4.26 5.38 -38.43
N THR A 906 -3.22 4.63 -38.79
CA THR A 906 -3.02 4.06 -40.13
C THR A 906 -3.46 2.61 -40.25
N TYR A 907 -3.61 1.92 -39.13
CA TYR A 907 -3.94 0.50 -39.08
C TYR A 907 -5.46 0.34 -38.94
N ARG A 908 -6.12 -0.23 -39.95
CA ARG A 908 -7.55 -0.55 -39.84
C ARG A 908 -7.72 -1.85 -39.06
N PRO A 909 -8.68 -1.93 -38.11
CA PRO A 909 -9.04 -3.19 -37.46
C PRO A 909 -9.40 -4.25 -38.51
N PHE A 910 -8.93 -5.49 -38.31
CA PHE A 910 -9.19 -6.61 -39.22
C PHE A 910 -10.19 -7.56 -38.57
N ILE A 911 -11.41 -7.63 -39.10
CA ILE A 911 -12.45 -8.53 -38.62
C ILE A 911 -12.12 -9.96 -39.05
N ILE A 912 -12.14 -10.91 -38.13
CA ILE A 912 -11.96 -12.32 -38.42
C ILE A 912 -13.33 -12.92 -38.74
N ASP A 913 -13.61 -13.07 -40.03
CA ASP A 913 -14.81 -13.75 -40.49
C ASP A 913 -14.94 -15.14 -39.85
N ASP A 914 -16.18 -15.56 -39.60
CA ASP A 914 -16.52 -16.86 -39.04
C ASP A 914 -16.05 -17.14 -37.60
N SER A 915 -15.69 -16.11 -36.84
CA SER A 915 -15.29 -16.24 -35.43
C SER A 915 -16.42 -15.97 -34.44
N HIS A 916 -16.34 -16.52 -33.24
CA HIS A 916 -17.25 -16.21 -32.13
C HIS A 916 -16.44 -15.79 -30.90
N GLY A 917 -16.61 -14.54 -30.47
CA GLY A 917 -15.83 -13.91 -29.42
C GLY A 917 -16.07 -14.50 -28.03
N GLU A 918 -17.30 -14.92 -27.73
CA GLU A 918 -17.57 -15.63 -26.47
C GLU A 918 -17.13 -17.11 -26.49
N ALA A 919 -16.80 -17.64 -27.67
CA ALA A 919 -16.24 -18.98 -27.76
C ALA A 919 -14.76 -18.93 -27.39
N MET A 920 -14.20 -20.10 -27.02
CA MET A 920 -12.77 -20.22 -26.69
C MET A 920 -11.90 -19.66 -27.81
N HIS A 921 -11.05 -18.70 -27.46
CA HIS A 921 -10.10 -18.08 -28.39
C HIS A 921 -8.78 -17.73 -27.70
N SER A 922 -7.70 -17.69 -28.46
CA SER A 922 -6.38 -17.28 -27.99
C SER A 922 -5.51 -16.71 -29.11
N ILE A 923 -4.46 -15.96 -28.74
CA ILE A 923 -3.57 -15.28 -29.69
C ILE A 923 -2.10 -15.41 -29.27
N HIS A 924 -1.24 -15.78 -30.22
CA HIS A 924 0.21 -15.81 -30.02
C HIS A 924 0.95 -15.27 -31.23
N THR A 925 2.11 -14.68 -31.00
CA THR A 925 2.99 -14.21 -32.07
C THR A 925 4.26 -15.05 -32.08
N ALA A 926 4.68 -15.48 -33.27
CA ALA A 926 6.02 -15.99 -33.52
C ALA A 926 6.85 -14.88 -34.17
N LEU A 927 7.73 -14.23 -33.39
CA LEU A 927 8.56 -13.14 -33.88
C LEU A 927 9.57 -13.59 -34.96
N ASP A 928 10.10 -14.80 -34.87
CA ASP A 928 11.06 -15.34 -35.85
C ASP A 928 10.45 -15.37 -37.27
N ASP A 929 9.15 -15.68 -37.36
CA ASP A 929 8.42 -15.80 -38.62
C ASP A 929 7.69 -14.50 -39.02
N GLY A 930 7.50 -13.59 -38.06
CA GLY A 930 6.74 -12.36 -38.20
C GLY A 930 5.23 -12.60 -38.35
N VAL A 931 4.70 -13.65 -37.70
CA VAL A 931 3.31 -14.13 -37.87
C VAL A 931 2.56 -14.12 -36.55
N ILE A 932 1.30 -13.70 -36.60
CA ILE A 932 0.32 -13.75 -35.51
C ILE A 932 -0.61 -14.94 -35.77
N PHE A 933 -0.82 -15.77 -34.76
CA PHE A 933 -1.73 -16.91 -34.80
C PHE A 933 -2.91 -16.66 -33.88
N VAL A 934 -4.12 -16.87 -34.41
CA VAL A 934 -5.37 -16.77 -33.65
C VAL A 934 -6.08 -18.11 -33.73
N TYR A 935 -6.33 -18.71 -32.57
CA TYR A 935 -7.19 -19.87 -32.42
C TYR A 935 -8.57 -19.40 -31.94
N PHE A 936 -9.66 -19.90 -32.53
CA PHE A 936 -11.02 -19.46 -32.18
C PHE A 936 -12.10 -20.49 -32.53
N GLY A 937 -13.21 -20.46 -31.79
CA GLY A 937 -14.44 -21.21 -32.10
C GLY A 937 -15.35 -20.48 -33.11
N SER A 938 -16.22 -21.24 -33.76
CA SER A 938 -17.19 -20.77 -34.76
C SER A 938 -18.54 -21.45 -34.56
N ASP A 939 -19.60 -20.65 -34.45
CA ASP A 939 -20.99 -21.11 -34.21
C ASP A 939 -21.89 -21.06 -35.46
N ILE A 940 -21.32 -20.91 -36.65
CA ILE A 940 -22.07 -20.77 -37.92
C ILE A 940 -22.87 -22.03 -38.31
N ARG A 941 -22.65 -23.16 -37.61
CA ARG A 941 -23.34 -24.43 -37.87
C ARG A 941 -23.66 -25.09 -36.53
N ALA A 942 -24.73 -25.87 -36.45
CA ALA A 942 -25.16 -26.59 -35.23
C ALA A 942 -24.11 -27.57 -34.61
N GLU A 943 -22.89 -27.60 -35.16
CA GLU A 943 -21.72 -28.32 -34.67
C GLU A 943 -20.59 -27.30 -34.42
N SER A 944 -20.02 -27.27 -33.22
CA SER A 944 -18.94 -26.34 -32.86
C SER A 944 -17.66 -26.66 -33.65
N HIS A 945 -17.31 -25.80 -34.61
CA HIS A 945 -16.05 -25.89 -35.36
C HIS A 945 -15.01 -24.94 -34.75
N TYR A 946 -13.74 -25.29 -34.87
CA TYR A 946 -12.64 -24.45 -34.39
C TYR A 946 -11.63 -24.24 -35.52
N TYR A 947 -11.00 -23.07 -35.51
CA TYR A 947 -10.05 -22.67 -36.55
C TYR A 947 -8.76 -22.13 -35.95
N LEU A 948 -7.68 -22.31 -36.70
CA LEU A 948 -6.41 -21.62 -36.49
C LEU A 948 -6.14 -20.75 -37.72
N ALA A 949 -6.09 -19.44 -37.52
CA ALA A 949 -5.75 -18.47 -38.55
C ALA A 949 -4.37 -17.85 -38.29
N ALA A 950 -3.67 -17.54 -39.38
CA ALA A 950 -2.36 -16.90 -39.35
C ALA A 950 -2.39 -15.57 -40.10
N PHE A 951 -1.80 -14.54 -39.51
CA PHE A 951 -1.81 -13.18 -40.02
C PHE A 951 -0.40 -12.59 -40.04
N THR A 952 -0.10 -11.76 -41.03
CA THR A 952 1.14 -10.97 -41.11
C THR A 952 0.78 -9.48 -41.19
N PRO A 953 1.64 -8.58 -40.69
CA PRO A 953 1.51 -7.16 -41.00
C PRO A 953 1.68 -6.91 -42.51
N GLY A 954 0.83 -6.05 -43.07
CA GLY A 954 0.82 -5.60 -44.46
C GLY A 954 0.69 -4.08 -44.58
N GLU A 955 0.56 -3.54 -45.80
CA GLU A 955 0.55 -2.09 -46.04
C GLU A 955 -0.70 -1.38 -45.46
N ASN A 956 -1.82 -2.09 -45.32
CA ASN A 956 -3.11 -1.53 -44.87
C ASN A 956 -3.65 -2.16 -43.57
N GLY A 957 -2.80 -2.84 -42.80
CA GLY A 957 -3.23 -3.54 -41.60
C GLY A 957 -2.72 -4.98 -41.55
N PHE A 958 -3.58 -5.91 -41.12
CA PHE A 958 -3.25 -7.34 -41.12
C PHE A 958 -3.67 -8.03 -42.43
N GLU A 959 -2.87 -8.98 -42.89
CA GLU A 959 -3.16 -9.85 -44.02
C GLU A 959 -3.24 -11.30 -43.55
N LYS A 960 -4.38 -11.97 -43.84
CA LYS A 960 -4.57 -13.40 -43.53
C LYS A 960 -3.74 -14.26 -44.47
N LEU A 961 -2.73 -14.95 -43.93
CA LEU A 961 -1.90 -15.92 -44.66
C LEU A 961 -2.65 -17.21 -44.94
N TYR A 962 -3.31 -17.74 -43.91
CA TYR A 962 -4.14 -18.92 -44.00
C TYR A 962 -5.13 -19.02 -42.84
N GLN A 963 -6.12 -19.89 -43.03
CA GLN A 963 -7.03 -20.38 -42.00
C GLN A 963 -7.19 -21.88 -42.23
N VAL A 964 -7.07 -22.68 -41.18
CA VAL A 964 -7.22 -24.13 -41.21
C VAL A 964 -8.15 -24.56 -40.09
N GLU A 965 -8.93 -25.63 -40.32
CA GLU A 965 -9.72 -26.25 -39.26
C GLU A 965 -8.78 -26.83 -38.20
N ALA A 966 -9.13 -26.61 -36.94
CA ALA A 966 -8.33 -26.96 -35.77
C ALA A 966 -9.13 -27.86 -34.82
N PRO A 967 -8.47 -28.74 -34.07
CA PRO A 967 -9.11 -29.49 -32.99
C PRO A 967 -9.68 -28.54 -31.92
N ASN A 968 -10.85 -28.87 -31.35
CA ASN A 968 -11.50 -28.11 -30.28
C ASN A 968 -10.69 -27.98 -28.97
N LYS A 969 -9.65 -28.79 -28.84
CA LYS A 969 -8.75 -28.92 -27.70
C LYS A 969 -7.32 -28.60 -28.12
N LEU A 970 -7.15 -27.47 -28.81
CA LEU A 970 -5.85 -26.95 -29.20
C LEU A 970 -5.35 -25.96 -28.16
N ILE A 971 -4.10 -26.11 -27.72
CA ILE A 971 -3.40 -25.17 -26.86
C ILE A 971 -2.30 -24.49 -27.69
N LEU A 972 -2.23 -23.18 -27.62
CA LEU A 972 -1.12 -22.42 -28.16
C LEU A 972 -0.04 -22.27 -27.07
N ALA A 973 1.22 -22.45 -27.45
CA ALA A 973 2.35 -22.34 -26.55
C ALA A 973 3.46 -21.53 -27.22
N ALA A 974 3.98 -20.52 -26.54
CA ALA A 974 5.12 -19.74 -26.97
C ALA A 974 6.33 -19.96 -26.06
N ASP A 975 7.53 -19.63 -26.55
CA ASP A 975 8.73 -19.62 -25.72
C ASP A 975 8.80 -18.37 -24.84
N GLU A 976 9.78 -18.31 -23.92
CA GLU A 976 9.98 -17.19 -22.99
C GLU A 976 10.09 -15.83 -23.69
N PHE A 977 10.46 -15.79 -24.98
CA PHE A 977 10.70 -14.57 -25.73
C PHE A 977 9.68 -14.36 -26.85
N SER A 978 8.66 -15.22 -26.95
CA SER A 978 7.71 -15.28 -28.07
C SER A 978 8.38 -15.37 -29.45
N GLN A 979 9.58 -15.97 -29.54
CA GLN A 979 10.28 -16.11 -30.83
C GLN A 979 9.56 -17.13 -31.70
N LYS A 980 9.17 -18.26 -31.09
CA LYS A 980 8.42 -19.33 -31.74
C LYS A 980 7.11 -19.61 -31.03
N ALA A 981 6.13 -20.04 -31.81
CA ALA A 981 4.86 -20.55 -31.32
C ALA A 981 4.67 -22.00 -31.77
N ALA A 982 4.01 -22.80 -30.94
CA ALA A 982 3.60 -24.16 -31.23
C ALA A 982 2.12 -24.32 -30.92
N ALA A 983 1.44 -25.17 -31.68
CA ALA A 983 0.10 -25.63 -31.35
C ALA A 983 0.17 -27.10 -30.92
N ILE A 984 -0.48 -27.44 -29.82
CA ILE A 984 -0.53 -28.81 -29.31
C ILE A 984 -1.99 -29.23 -29.08
N ASN A 985 -2.35 -30.39 -29.65
CA ASN A 985 -3.63 -31.05 -29.47
C ASN A 985 -3.41 -32.34 -28.69
N ILE A 986 -4.25 -32.58 -27.69
CA ILE A 986 -4.18 -33.78 -26.84
C ILE A 986 -5.56 -34.44 -26.85
N GLY A 987 -5.72 -35.47 -27.69
CA GLY A 987 -6.99 -36.17 -27.87
C GLY A 987 -6.89 -37.68 -27.71
N ARG A 988 -8.05 -38.36 -27.77
CA ARG A 988 -8.18 -39.82 -27.64
C ARG A 988 -7.43 -40.60 -28.73
N GLY A 989 -7.32 -40.01 -29.92
CA GLY A 989 -6.57 -40.55 -31.08
C GLY A 989 -5.05 -40.41 -30.99
N GLY A 990 -4.53 -39.78 -29.93
CA GLY A 990 -3.12 -39.45 -29.77
C GLY A 990 -2.90 -37.95 -29.59
N SER A 991 -1.68 -37.60 -29.22
CA SER A 991 -1.25 -36.20 -29.07
C SER A 991 -0.43 -35.78 -30.28
N GLN A 992 -0.66 -34.56 -30.74
CA GLN A 992 0.06 -33.97 -31.86
C GLN A 992 0.48 -32.55 -31.50
N ALA A 993 1.71 -32.17 -31.83
CA ALA A 993 2.15 -30.78 -31.75
C ALA A 993 2.81 -30.35 -33.05
N VAL A 994 2.67 -29.08 -33.42
CA VAL A 994 3.26 -28.52 -34.64
C VAL A 994 3.87 -27.17 -34.30
N ILE A 995 5.10 -26.90 -34.76
CA ILE A 995 5.66 -25.55 -34.75
C ILE A 995 4.90 -24.74 -35.80
N LEU A 996 4.33 -23.61 -35.37
CA LEU A 996 3.60 -22.72 -36.24
C LEU A 996 4.56 -21.82 -37.00
N GLY A 997 4.21 -21.48 -38.23
CA GLY A 997 5.02 -20.64 -39.11
C GLY A 997 4.18 -20.08 -40.26
N ARG A 998 4.82 -19.73 -41.37
CA ARG A 998 4.11 -19.19 -42.55
C ARG A 998 3.35 -20.25 -43.35
N ASP A 999 3.74 -21.52 -43.23
CA ASP A 999 3.10 -22.65 -43.91
C ASP A 999 1.93 -23.19 -43.10
N LYS A 1000 0.89 -23.65 -43.80
CA LYS A 1000 -0.32 -24.22 -43.17
C LYS A 1000 0.03 -25.46 -42.34
N PRO A 1001 -0.31 -25.51 -41.03
CA PRO A 1001 -0.13 -26.71 -40.24
C PRO A 1001 -1.18 -27.76 -40.64
N VAL A 1002 -0.85 -29.02 -40.42
CA VAL A 1002 -1.75 -30.15 -40.66
C VAL A 1002 -2.04 -30.82 -39.33
N PHE A 1003 -3.31 -30.77 -38.92
CA PHE A 1003 -3.80 -31.53 -37.78
C PHE A 1003 -4.41 -32.85 -38.27
N ALA A 1004 -4.21 -33.94 -37.53
CA ALA A 1004 -4.88 -35.20 -37.83
C ALA A 1004 -6.39 -35.07 -37.53
N ASP A 1005 -7.24 -35.60 -38.42
CA ASP A 1005 -8.70 -35.62 -38.25
C ASP A 1005 -9.07 -36.32 -36.93
N ASN A 1006 -9.51 -35.53 -35.96
CA ASN A 1006 -10.09 -36.01 -34.69
C ASN A 1006 -11.62 -35.88 -34.74
N THR A 1007 -12.25 -36.21 -35.87
CA THR A 1007 -13.70 -36.10 -36.14
C THR A 1007 -14.57 -37.09 -35.34
N GLY A 1008 -14.14 -37.48 -34.14
CA GLY A 1008 -14.86 -38.44 -33.32
C GLY A 1008 -14.41 -38.38 -31.88
N ASP A 1009 -14.80 -37.32 -31.16
CA ASP A 1009 -14.68 -37.31 -29.70
C ASP A 1009 -16.04 -37.09 -29.05
N PRO A 1010 -16.86 -38.15 -28.85
CA PRO A 1010 -17.94 -38.09 -27.89
C PRO A 1010 -17.30 -38.04 -26.49
N GLY A 1011 -16.98 -36.83 -26.04
CA GLY A 1011 -16.68 -36.48 -24.66
C GLY A 1011 -15.59 -37.32 -24.01
N PHE A 1012 -14.32 -37.10 -24.36
CA PHE A 1012 -13.23 -37.50 -23.48
C PHE A 1012 -13.20 -36.58 -22.24
N ASN A 1013 -14.10 -36.85 -21.29
CA ASN A 1013 -14.00 -36.39 -19.90
C ASN A 1013 -12.98 -37.30 -19.18
N LEU A 1014 -11.70 -37.12 -19.50
CA LEU A 1014 -10.62 -37.45 -18.56
C LEU A 1014 -10.36 -36.25 -17.63
N SER A 1015 -11.41 -35.54 -17.24
CA SER A 1015 -11.43 -35.06 -15.88
C SER A 1015 -11.41 -36.34 -15.04
N LEU A 1016 -10.29 -36.60 -14.36
CA LEU A 1016 -10.49 -37.14 -13.03
C LEU A 1016 -11.58 -36.27 -12.40
N PRO A 1017 -12.56 -36.84 -11.70
CA PRO A 1017 -13.34 -36.01 -10.82
C PRO A 1017 -12.34 -35.15 -10.04
N SER A 1018 -12.49 -33.83 -10.15
CA SER A 1018 -11.89 -32.94 -9.15
C SER A 1018 -12.24 -33.57 -7.79
N PHE A 1019 -11.34 -33.48 -6.82
CA PHE A 1019 -11.72 -33.84 -5.46
C PHE A 1019 -12.98 -33.08 -4.99
N ASP A 1020 -13.32 -32.00 -5.70
CA ASP A 1020 -14.49 -31.14 -5.54
C ASP A 1020 -15.59 -31.35 -6.61
N ALA A 1021 -15.40 -32.22 -7.61
CA ALA A 1021 -16.37 -32.42 -8.69
C ALA A 1021 -17.53 -33.33 -8.26
N PHE A 1022 -18.72 -33.05 -8.78
CA PHE A 1022 -19.88 -33.93 -8.71
C PHE A 1022 -19.52 -35.33 -9.27
N MET A 1023 -19.32 -36.29 -8.36
CA MET A 1023 -18.92 -37.65 -8.70
C MET A 1023 -20.11 -38.43 -9.29
N THR A 1024 -20.26 -38.44 -10.61
CA THR A 1024 -21.30 -39.22 -11.30
C THR A 1024 -21.05 -40.74 -11.27
N CYS A 1025 -19.92 -41.19 -10.72
CA CYS A 1025 -19.56 -42.60 -10.61
C CYS A 1025 -20.27 -43.32 -9.45
N ASN A 1026 -20.93 -42.62 -8.51
CA ASN A 1026 -21.71 -43.17 -7.39
C ASN A 1026 -23.07 -43.77 -7.81
N THR A 1027 -23.16 -44.34 -9.02
CA THR A 1027 -24.41 -44.94 -9.50
C THR A 1027 -24.55 -46.34 -8.90
N PRO A 1028 -25.56 -46.62 -8.04
CA PRO A 1028 -25.76 -47.97 -7.55
C PRO A 1028 -26.11 -48.91 -8.70
N THR A 1029 -25.83 -50.19 -8.51
CA THR A 1029 -26.10 -51.28 -9.46
C THR A 1029 -27.08 -52.30 -8.85
N GLY A 1030 -27.45 -53.32 -9.63
CA GLY A 1030 -28.28 -54.42 -9.15
C GLY A 1030 -29.64 -53.99 -8.57
N ALA A 1031 -30.02 -54.60 -7.44
CA ALA A 1031 -31.34 -54.42 -6.82
C ALA A 1031 -31.62 -52.99 -6.36
N ARG A 1032 -30.59 -52.27 -5.90
CA ARG A 1032 -30.72 -50.88 -5.44
C ARG A 1032 -30.99 -49.92 -6.59
N ASN A 1033 -30.31 -50.09 -7.73
CA ASN A 1033 -30.60 -49.32 -8.94
C ASN A 1033 -32.02 -49.57 -9.45
N ALA A 1034 -32.45 -50.84 -9.44
CA ALA A 1034 -33.81 -51.20 -9.83
C ALA A 1034 -34.86 -50.51 -8.94
N ALA A 1035 -34.62 -50.45 -7.62
CA ALA A 1035 -35.47 -49.72 -6.69
C ALA A 1035 -35.48 -48.20 -6.94
N ALA A 1036 -34.31 -47.61 -7.23
CA ALA A 1036 -34.22 -46.18 -7.56
C ALA A 1036 -34.98 -45.84 -8.85
N LEU A 1037 -34.84 -46.66 -9.91
CA LEU A 1037 -35.59 -46.50 -11.15
C LEU A 1037 -37.11 -46.66 -10.94
N ALA A 1038 -37.53 -47.58 -10.08
CA ALA A 1038 -38.94 -47.74 -9.73
C ALA A 1038 -39.49 -46.50 -9.00
N PHE A 1039 -38.72 -45.91 -8.07
CA PHE A 1039 -39.09 -44.64 -7.44
C PHE A 1039 -39.10 -43.49 -8.43
N MET A 1040 -38.16 -43.41 -9.37
CA MET A 1040 -38.19 -42.38 -10.41
C MET A 1040 -39.48 -42.43 -11.23
N ALA A 1041 -39.90 -43.64 -11.65
CA ALA A 1041 -41.17 -43.81 -12.34
C ALA A 1041 -42.36 -43.40 -11.45
N GLN A 1042 -42.38 -43.85 -10.19
CA GLN A 1042 -43.42 -43.51 -9.23
C GLN A 1042 -43.52 -42.00 -8.97
N ILE A 1043 -42.39 -41.29 -8.88
CA ILE A 1043 -42.34 -39.84 -8.65
C ILE A 1043 -42.87 -39.09 -9.88
N LYS A 1044 -42.45 -39.48 -11.09
CA LYS A 1044 -42.91 -38.86 -12.35
C LYS A 1044 -44.43 -39.01 -12.56
N ASP A 1045 -45.00 -40.12 -12.10
CA ASP A 1045 -46.41 -40.46 -12.29
C ASP A 1045 -47.32 -40.01 -11.12
N CYS A 1046 -46.77 -39.45 -10.04
CA CYS A 1046 -47.56 -39.08 -8.86
C CYS A 1046 -47.96 -37.59 -8.83
N SER A 1047 -49.09 -37.30 -8.16
CA SER A 1047 -49.52 -35.92 -7.92
C SER A 1047 -48.66 -35.25 -6.84
N PRO A 1048 -48.59 -33.90 -6.77
CA PRO A 1048 -47.81 -33.20 -5.73
C PRO A 1048 -48.13 -33.66 -4.30
N ARG A 1049 -49.42 -33.83 -3.97
CA ARG A 1049 -49.82 -34.36 -2.65
C ARG A 1049 -49.35 -35.79 -2.39
N ALA A 1050 -49.39 -36.65 -3.42
CA ALA A 1050 -48.93 -38.03 -3.30
C ALA A 1050 -47.40 -38.11 -3.18
N PHE A 1051 -46.67 -37.16 -3.77
CA PHE A 1051 -45.24 -37.00 -3.60
C PHE A 1051 -44.88 -36.57 -2.17
N ASP A 1052 -45.55 -35.55 -1.62
CA ASP A 1052 -45.36 -35.12 -0.23
C ASP A 1052 -45.63 -36.24 0.77
N ASP A 1053 -46.72 -37.00 0.56
CA ASP A 1053 -47.05 -38.19 1.36
C ASP A 1053 -45.97 -39.28 1.26
N LEU A 1054 -45.36 -39.44 0.09
CA LEU A 1054 -44.28 -40.39 -0.14
C LEU A 1054 -43.01 -39.96 0.62
N VAL A 1055 -42.63 -38.68 0.56
CA VAL A 1055 -41.51 -38.11 1.32
C VAL A 1055 -41.74 -38.28 2.83
N LEU A 1056 -42.91 -37.91 3.33
CA LEU A 1056 -43.27 -38.07 4.74
C LEU A 1056 -43.23 -39.53 5.18
N ARG A 1057 -43.64 -40.45 4.31
CA ARG A 1057 -43.57 -41.90 4.58
C ARG A 1057 -42.13 -42.39 4.65
N MET A 1058 -41.24 -41.88 3.79
CA MET A 1058 -39.81 -42.21 3.83
C MET A 1058 -39.13 -41.73 5.11
N LYS A 1059 -39.52 -40.57 5.64
CA LYS A 1059 -39.02 -40.01 6.92
C LYS A 1059 -39.61 -40.65 8.19
N ARG A 1060 -40.51 -41.64 8.10
CA ARG A 1060 -41.06 -42.31 9.30
C ARG A 1060 -40.04 -43.32 9.87
N PRO A 1061 -39.53 -43.12 11.10
CA PRO A 1061 -38.55 -44.04 11.69
C PRO A 1061 -39.07 -45.49 11.75
N GLY A 1062 -38.26 -46.45 11.30
CA GLY A 1062 -38.59 -47.88 11.32
C GLY A 1062 -39.68 -48.34 10.34
N TYR A 1063 -40.25 -47.44 9.52
CA TYR A 1063 -41.31 -47.79 8.56
C TYR A 1063 -40.77 -48.36 7.24
N ASN A 1064 -39.64 -47.84 6.76
CA ASN A 1064 -38.95 -48.33 5.57
C ASN A 1064 -37.57 -48.89 5.93
N ASP A 1065 -37.15 -49.89 5.17
CA ASP A 1065 -35.78 -50.39 5.14
C ASP A 1065 -34.82 -49.25 4.72
N PRO A 1066 -33.71 -49.00 5.45
CA PRO A 1066 -32.70 -48.00 5.07
C PRO A 1066 -32.26 -48.06 3.61
N ASP A 1067 -32.13 -49.26 3.02
CA ASP A 1067 -31.77 -49.42 1.61
C ASP A 1067 -32.85 -48.88 0.65
N LYS A 1068 -34.12 -48.94 1.04
CA LYS A 1068 -35.22 -48.33 0.26
C LYS A 1068 -35.21 -46.82 0.34
N ILE A 1069 -34.88 -46.27 1.52
CA ILE A 1069 -34.76 -44.81 1.72
C ILE A 1069 -33.60 -44.28 0.87
N ALA A 1070 -32.48 -44.98 0.85
CA ALA A 1070 -31.34 -44.58 0.04
C ALA A 1070 -31.58 -44.72 -1.47
N ALA A 1071 -32.34 -45.73 -1.91
CA ALA A 1071 -32.79 -45.83 -3.29
C ALA A 1071 -33.75 -44.68 -3.68
N PHE A 1072 -34.58 -44.22 -2.74
CA PHE A 1072 -35.45 -43.06 -2.93
C PHE A 1072 -34.64 -41.76 -3.03
N ILE A 1073 -33.62 -41.56 -2.18
CA ILE A 1073 -32.68 -40.42 -2.28
C ILE A 1073 -32.02 -40.38 -3.67
N ASN A 1074 -31.49 -41.51 -4.14
CA ASN A 1074 -30.90 -41.61 -5.49
C ASN A 1074 -31.90 -41.25 -6.61
N ALA A 1075 -33.19 -41.59 -6.43
CA ALA A 1075 -34.22 -41.25 -7.39
C ALA A 1075 -34.49 -39.74 -7.44
N LEU A 1076 -34.48 -39.07 -6.28
CA LEU A 1076 -34.62 -37.61 -6.18
C LEU A 1076 -33.47 -36.88 -6.89
N GLU A 1077 -32.23 -37.32 -6.68
CA GLU A 1077 -31.04 -36.73 -7.31
C GLU A 1077 -31.09 -36.84 -8.84
N ARG A 1078 -31.46 -38.01 -9.37
CA ARG A 1078 -31.57 -38.24 -10.82
C ARG A 1078 -32.72 -37.47 -11.48
N LEU A 1079 -33.69 -37.03 -10.68
CA LEU A 1079 -34.79 -36.17 -11.13
C LEU A 1079 -34.53 -34.69 -10.87
N LEU A 1080 -33.32 -34.33 -10.40
CA LEU A 1080 -32.91 -32.97 -10.08
C LEU A 1080 -33.72 -32.30 -8.95
N TYR A 1081 -34.31 -33.09 -8.04
CA TYR A 1081 -34.88 -32.59 -6.78
C TYR A 1081 -33.77 -32.42 -5.72
N THR A 1082 -32.79 -31.55 -6.00
CA THR A 1082 -31.53 -31.44 -5.26
C THR A 1082 -31.71 -31.07 -3.79
N ASP A 1083 -32.56 -30.08 -3.49
CA ASP A 1083 -32.75 -29.60 -2.12
C ASP A 1083 -33.39 -30.65 -1.22
N LEU A 1084 -34.41 -31.34 -1.75
CA LEU A 1084 -35.10 -32.40 -1.04
C LEU A 1084 -34.23 -33.64 -0.88
N ALA A 1085 -33.43 -33.98 -1.91
CA ALA A 1085 -32.44 -35.05 -1.80
C ALA A 1085 -31.43 -34.75 -0.69
N LYS A 1086 -30.92 -33.50 -0.62
CA LYS A 1086 -30.01 -33.04 0.44
C LYS A 1086 -30.66 -33.13 1.83
N GLU A 1087 -31.89 -32.64 1.98
CA GLU A 1087 -32.63 -32.73 3.24
C GLU A 1087 -32.82 -34.20 3.69
N MET A 1088 -33.21 -35.07 2.75
CA MET A 1088 -33.37 -36.51 2.99
C MET A 1088 -32.05 -37.19 3.35
N LYS A 1089 -30.91 -36.78 2.76
CA LYS A 1089 -29.58 -37.28 3.11
C LYS A 1089 -29.18 -36.91 4.53
N THR A 1090 -29.32 -35.63 4.92
CA THR A 1090 -29.03 -35.18 6.30
C THR A 1090 -29.86 -35.98 7.30
N TRP A 1091 -31.15 -36.13 7.05
CA TRP A 1091 -32.03 -36.94 7.89
C TRP A 1091 -31.60 -38.42 7.95
N PHE A 1092 -31.20 -39.00 6.81
CA PHE A 1092 -30.74 -40.39 6.74
C PHE A 1092 -29.44 -40.61 7.52
N GLN A 1093 -28.48 -39.69 7.42
CA GLN A 1093 -27.22 -39.71 8.18
C GLN A 1093 -27.49 -39.65 9.69
N GLU A 1094 -28.41 -38.79 10.15
CA GLU A 1094 -28.76 -38.68 11.57
C GLU A 1094 -29.41 -39.96 12.14
N LYS A 1095 -30.26 -40.63 11.34
CA LYS A 1095 -31.01 -41.80 11.80
C LYS A 1095 -30.28 -43.12 11.65
N TYR A 1096 -29.40 -43.21 10.65
CA TYR A 1096 -28.67 -44.43 10.33
C TYR A 1096 -27.17 -44.14 10.16
N PRO A 1097 -26.47 -43.60 11.19
CA PRO A 1097 -25.09 -43.12 11.07
C PRO A 1097 -24.08 -44.21 10.72
N ASP A 1098 -24.34 -45.46 11.11
CA ASP A 1098 -23.47 -46.61 10.82
C ASP A 1098 -23.83 -47.32 9.50
N HIS A 1099 -24.85 -46.85 8.78
CA HIS A 1099 -25.23 -47.45 7.51
C HIS A 1099 -24.16 -47.18 6.45
N PRO A 1100 -23.76 -48.16 5.61
CA PRO A 1100 -22.71 -47.99 4.60
C PRO A 1100 -22.88 -46.75 3.72
N LEU A 1101 -24.11 -46.48 3.25
CA LEU A 1101 -24.38 -45.31 2.43
C LEU A 1101 -24.29 -43.99 3.21
N ALA A 1102 -24.68 -43.96 4.49
CA ALA A 1102 -24.49 -42.77 5.31
C ALA A 1102 -23.00 -42.48 5.52
N LEU A 1103 -22.19 -43.53 5.74
CA LEU A 1103 -20.73 -43.41 5.85
C LEU A 1103 -20.06 -42.97 4.54
N ILE A 1104 -20.55 -43.44 3.38
CA ILE A 1104 -20.05 -43.01 2.05
C ILE A 1104 -20.41 -41.55 1.78
N GLU A 1105 -21.63 -41.12 2.10
CA GLU A 1105 -22.00 -39.70 1.96
C GLU A 1105 -21.18 -38.82 2.90
N LEU A 1106 -21.03 -39.19 4.19
CA LEU A 1106 -20.15 -38.49 5.12
C LEU A 1106 -18.69 -38.48 4.67
N ALA A 1107 -18.24 -39.56 4.04
CA ALA A 1107 -16.91 -39.63 3.45
C ALA A 1107 -16.80 -38.74 2.20
N THR A 1108 -17.87 -38.57 1.44
CA THR A 1108 -17.94 -37.66 0.28
C THR A 1108 -17.96 -36.20 0.75
N ASP A 1109 -18.71 -35.87 1.80
CA ASP A 1109 -18.68 -34.55 2.42
C ASP A 1109 -17.27 -34.25 2.98
N ALA A 1110 -16.68 -35.22 3.70
CA ALA A 1110 -15.30 -35.11 4.18
C ALA A 1110 -14.27 -35.04 3.04
N LEU A 1111 -14.54 -35.64 1.88
CA LEU A 1111 -13.72 -35.56 0.68
C LEU A 1111 -13.73 -34.15 0.10
N GLN A 1112 -14.92 -33.54 -0.02
CA GLN A 1112 -15.11 -32.16 -0.47
C GLN A 1112 -14.41 -31.16 0.46
N GLU A 1113 -14.39 -31.43 1.76
CA GLU A 1113 -13.64 -30.65 2.75
C GLU A 1113 -12.16 -31.06 2.85
N GLN A 1114 -11.68 -31.97 2.00
CA GLN A 1114 -10.32 -32.50 1.96
C GLN A 1114 -9.83 -33.09 3.30
N LYS A 1115 -10.76 -33.57 4.15
CA LYS A 1115 -10.49 -34.25 5.42
C LYS A 1115 -10.11 -35.71 5.18
N TRP A 1116 -8.99 -35.94 4.47
CA TRP A 1116 -8.54 -37.28 4.01
C TRP A 1116 -8.51 -38.35 5.10
N GLN A 1117 -8.09 -37.99 6.32
CA GLN A 1117 -8.05 -38.94 7.44
C GLN A 1117 -9.46 -39.37 7.87
N THR A 1118 -10.42 -38.45 7.80
CA THR A 1118 -11.84 -38.73 8.08
C THR A 1118 -12.41 -39.64 6.99
N VAL A 1119 -12.13 -39.36 5.71
CA VAL A 1119 -12.51 -40.23 4.58
C VAL A 1119 -12.05 -41.67 4.81
N ILE A 1120 -10.76 -41.87 5.10
CA ILE A 1120 -10.19 -43.19 5.38
C ILE A 1120 -10.91 -43.83 6.58
N SER A 1121 -11.04 -43.10 7.69
CA SER A 1121 -11.62 -43.63 8.93
C SER A 1121 -13.09 -44.00 8.82
N LEU A 1122 -13.85 -43.34 7.93
CA LEU A 1122 -15.25 -43.64 7.65
C LEU A 1122 -15.37 -44.87 6.74
N LEU A 1123 -14.58 -44.92 5.65
CA LEU A 1123 -14.68 -45.98 4.66
C LEU A 1123 -14.06 -47.31 5.11
N GLU A 1124 -13.03 -47.29 5.96
CA GLU A 1124 -12.46 -48.50 6.57
C GLU A 1124 -13.47 -49.25 7.48
N LYS A 1125 -14.53 -48.58 7.93
CA LYS A 1125 -15.61 -49.19 8.73
C LYS A 1125 -16.65 -49.92 7.89
N VAL A 1126 -16.66 -49.71 6.57
CA VAL A 1126 -17.70 -50.25 5.69
C VAL A 1126 -17.35 -51.68 5.26
N SER A 1127 -18.26 -52.62 5.50
CA SER A 1127 -18.16 -53.98 4.95
C SER A 1127 -18.64 -54.01 3.50
N PHE A 1128 -17.79 -54.50 2.58
CA PHE A 1128 -18.13 -54.66 1.16
C PHE A 1128 -19.24 -55.68 0.91
N THR A 1129 -19.44 -56.64 1.83
CA THR A 1129 -20.58 -57.57 1.77
C THR A 1129 -21.64 -57.09 2.76
N PRO A 1130 -22.90 -56.80 2.35
CA PRO A 1130 -23.59 -57.20 1.12
C PRO A 1130 -23.82 -56.09 0.06
N LEU A 1131 -22.86 -55.19 -0.17
CA LEU A 1131 -23.05 -54.06 -1.10
C LEU A 1131 -23.09 -54.51 -2.57
N ASP A 1132 -23.76 -53.73 -3.42
CA ASP A 1132 -23.73 -53.93 -4.86
C ASP A 1132 -22.36 -53.53 -5.44
N GLU A 1133 -21.98 -54.13 -6.58
CA GLU A 1133 -20.66 -53.96 -7.19
C GLU A 1133 -20.33 -52.50 -7.52
N GLY A 1134 -21.33 -51.72 -7.95
CA GLY A 1134 -21.20 -50.28 -8.19
C GLY A 1134 -20.77 -49.52 -6.95
N THR A 1135 -21.48 -49.70 -5.84
CA THR A 1135 -21.12 -49.07 -4.55
C THR A 1135 -19.79 -49.59 -4.00
N ALA A 1136 -19.49 -50.88 -4.12
CA ALA A 1136 -18.22 -51.46 -3.70
C ALA A 1136 -17.03 -50.87 -4.46
N CYS A 1137 -17.15 -50.76 -5.79
CA CYS A 1137 -16.16 -50.11 -6.65
C CYS A 1137 -15.95 -48.64 -6.24
N HIS A 1138 -17.03 -47.92 -5.94
CA HIS A 1138 -16.96 -46.52 -5.51
C HIS A 1138 -16.31 -46.32 -4.13
N ILE A 1139 -16.52 -47.24 -3.18
CA ILE A 1139 -15.77 -47.21 -1.90
C ILE A 1139 -14.28 -47.40 -2.15
N CYS A 1140 -13.88 -48.38 -2.98
CA CYS A 1140 -12.48 -48.58 -3.34
C CYS A 1140 -11.87 -47.35 -4.02
N HIS A 1141 -12.65 -46.69 -4.88
CA HIS A 1141 -12.27 -45.42 -5.49
C HIS A 1141 -11.94 -44.39 -4.40
N LEU A 1142 -12.90 -44.03 -3.55
CA LEU A 1142 -12.76 -43.01 -2.51
C LEU A 1142 -11.70 -43.34 -1.45
N LEU A 1143 -11.65 -44.59 -0.97
CA LEU A 1143 -10.67 -45.03 0.02
C LEU A 1143 -9.26 -45.00 -0.56
N GLY A 1144 -9.08 -45.48 -1.80
CA GLY A 1144 -7.81 -45.40 -2.49
C GLY A 1144 -7.37 -43.94 -2.71
N MET A 1145 -8.30 -43.03 -3.02
CA MET A 1145 -8.01 -41.58 -3.09
C MET A 1145 -7.50 -41.05 -1.74
N GLY A 1146 -8.18 -41.37 -0.64
CA GLY A 1146 -7.76 -40.94 0.70
C GLY A 1146 -6.38 -41.45 1.07
N LEU A 1147 -6.11 -42.74 0.85
CA LEU A 1147 -4.82 -43.37 1.09
C LEU A 1147 -3.71 -42.73 0.25
N PHE A 1148 -3.99 -42.49 -1.04
CA PHE A 1148 -3.05 -41.88 -1.97
C PHE A 1148 -2.72 -40.43 -1.59
N ALA A 1149 -3.73 -39.62 -1.24
CA ALA A 1149 -3.55 -38.24 -0.78
C ALA A 1149 -2.66 -38.16 0.47
N ARG A 1150 -2.79 -39.12 1.39
CA ARG A 1150 -1.94 -39.24 2.59
C ARG A 1150 -0.51 -39.73 2.30
N GLY A 1151 -0.25 -40.23 1.09
CA GLY A 1151 1.04 -40.77 0.67
C GLY A 1151 1.22 -42.26 0.99
N ASP A 1152 0.16 -42.96 1.35
CA ASP A 1152 0.14 -44.42 1.54
C ASP A 1152 -0.12 -45.11 0.19
N ILE A 1153 0.84 -44.94 -0.72
CA ILE A 1153 0.71 -45.28 -2.14
C ILE A 1153 0.54 -46.79 -2.36
N GLU A 1154 1.17 -47.62 -1.52
CA GLU A 1154 1.06 -49.08 -1.60
C GLU A 1154 -0.37 -49.55 -1.29
N ARG A 1155 -0.95 -49.08 -0.18
CA ARG A 1155 -2.33 -49.44 0.17
C ARG A 1155 -3.36 -48.83 -0.77
N ALA A 1156 -3.10 -47.65 -1.31
CA ALA A 1156 -3.94 -47.06 -2.35
C ALA A 1156 -3.97 -47.94 -3.60
N LEU A 1157 -2.81 -48.43 -4.06
CA LEU A 1157 -2.71 -49.34 -5.20
C LEU A 1157 -3.51 -50.61 -4.97
N GLU A 1158 -3.31 -51.28 -3.83
CA GLU A 1158 -4.02 -52.51 -3.47
C GLU A 1158 -5.55 -52.28 -3.44
N THR A 1159 -5.98 -51.14 -2.90
CA THR A 1159 -7.40 -50.78 -2.79
C THR A 1159 -8.03 -50.58 -4.18
N TRP A 1160 -7.35 -49.87 -5.08
CA TRP A 1160 -7.86 -49.66 -6.43
C TRP A 1160 -7.82 -50.93 -7.28
N GLU A 1161 -6.79 -51.77 -7.16
CA GLU A 1161 -6.74 -53.08 -7.83
C GLU A 1161 -7.88 -54.00 -7.38
N ALA A 1162 -8.23 -53.97 -6.09
CA ALA A 1162 -9.41 -54.66 -5.58
C ALA A 1162 -10.71 -54.06 -6.14
N GLY A 1163 -10.80 -52.74 -6.24
CA GLY A 1163 -11.94 -52.04 -6.83
C GLY A 1163 -12.18 -52.36 -8.30
N ALA A 1164 -11.09 -52.52 -9.08
CA ALA A 1164 -11.14 -52.81 -10.50
C ALA A 1164 -11.67 -54.24 -10.79
N ALA A 1165 -11.71 -55.11 -9.79
CA ALA A 1165 -12.31 -56.43 -9.91
C ALA A 1165 -13.86 -56.41 -9.90
N TYR A 1166 -14.50 -55.28 -9.56
CA TYR A 1166 -15.95 -55.14 -9.59
C TYR A 1166 -16.44 -54.68 -10.98
N GLU A 1167 -16.81 -55.64 -11.85
CA GLU A 1167 -17.18 -55.39 -13.25
C GLU A 1167 -18.43 -54.49 -13.43
N GLY A 1168 -19.36 -54.50 -12.47
CA GLY A 1168 -20.52 -53.59 -12.47
C GLY A 1168 -20.19 -52.13 -12.13
N GLY A 1169 -18.97 -51.84 -11.67
CA GLY A 1169 -18.51 -50.51 -11.29
C GLY A 1169 -18.43 -49.53 -12.46
N ARG A 1170 -18.76 -48.26 -12.20
CA ARG A 1170 -18.56 -47.15 -13.16
C ARG A 1170 -17.34 -46.28 -12.84
N CYS A 1171 -16.60 -46.59 -11.78
CA CYS A 1171 -15.39 -45.86 -11.44
C CYS A 1171 -14.25 -46.33 -12.37
N ASP A 1172 -13.64 -45.41 -13.10
CA ASP A 1172 -12.44 -45.72 -13.90
C ASP A 1172 -11.21 -45.75 -13.00
N LEU A 1173 -10.79 -46.95 -12.59
CA LEU A 1173 -9.71 -47.15 -11.62
C LEU A 1173 -8.32 -47.34 -12.25
N ASP A 1174 -8.26 -47.67 -13.54
CA ASP A 1174 -7.03 -47.97 -14.26
C ASP A 1174 -5.99 -46.83 -14.26
N PRO A 1175 -6.39 -45.54 -14.39
CA PRO A 1175 -5.47 -44.43 -14.24
C PRO A 1175 -4.79 -44.46 -12.87
N TYR A 1176 -5.56 -44.56 -11.78
CA TYR A 1176 -5.06 -44.50 -10.40
C TYR A 1176 -4.10 -45.65 -10.07
N ILE A 1177 -4.43 -46.88 -10.49
CA ILE A 1177 -3.58 -48.07 -10.37
C ILE A 1177 -2.23 -47.85 -11.05
N THR A 1178 -2.26 -47.33 -12.28
CA THR A 1178 -1.05 -47.07 -13.05
C THR A 1178 -0.16 -46.02 -12.38
N TYR A 1179 -0.74 -44.98 -11.78
CA TYR A 1179 -0.01 -43.96 -11.03
C TYR A 1179 0.68 -44.50 -9.80
N ALA A 1180 -0.03 -45.23 -8.96
CA ALA A 1180 0.55 -45.79 -7.76
C ALA A 1180 1.70 -46.76 -8.11
N LYS A 1181 1.57 -47.53 -9.20
CA LYS A 1181 2.67 -48.34 -9.75
C LYS A 1181 3.90 -47.50 -10.11
N ILE A 1182 3.74 -46.38 -10.82
CA ILE A 1182 4.86 -45.49 -11.20
C ILE A 1182 5.53 -44.86 -9.98
N ALA A 1183 4.72 -44.35 -9.05
CA ALA A 1183 5.22 -43.72 -7.83
C ALA A 1183 6.08 -44.69 -7.00
N LEU A 1184 5.72 -45.98 -6.97
CA LEU A 1184 6.45 -47.05 -6.30
C LEU A 1184 7.66 -47.58 -7.08
N MET A 1185 7.88 -47.19 -8.36
CA MET A 1185 9.03 -47.67 -9.13
C MET A 1185 10.36 -47.20 -8.52
N ALA A 1186 11.32 -48.10 -8.33
CA ALA A 1186 12.65 -47.73 -7.81
C ALA A 1186 13.49 -46.90 -8.81
N PRO A 1187 14.33 -45.93 -8.36
CA PRO A 1187 15.08 -45.00 -9.21
C PRO A 1187 15.95 -45.64 -10.31
N LYS A 1188 16.49 -46.85 -10.09
CA LYS A 1188 17.33 -47.56 -11.07
C LYS A 1188 16.56 -48.28 -12.18
N LYS A 1189 15.27 -48.60 -11.97
CA LYS A 1189 14.40 -49.14 -13.03
C LYS A 1189 13.76 -48.02 -13.88
N ARG A 1190 13.81 -46.76 -13.42
CA ARG A 1190 13.27 -45.56 -14.10
C ARG A 1190 14.09 -45.07 -15.31
N LYS A 1191 15.34 -45.53 -15.48
CA LYS A 1191 16.21 -45.19 -16.64
C LYS A 1191 16.17 -46.22 -17.80
N LYS A 1192 15.46 -47.34 -17.64
CA LYS A 1192 15.53 -48.49 -18.55
C LYS A 1192 14.19 -48.88 -19.20
N ARG A 1193 13.12 -48.12 -18.95
CA ARG A 1193 11.85 -48.26 -19.65
C ARG A 1193 11.52 -46.96 -20.33
#